data_AF-A0A7L4RRC2-F1
#
_entry.id   AF-A0A7L4RRC2-F1
#
_cell.length_a   1.000
_cell.length_b   1.000
_cell.length_c   1.000
_cell.angle_alpha   90.00
_cell.angle_beta   90.00
_cell.angle_gamma   90.00
#
_symmetry.space_group_name_H-M   'P 1'
#
loop_
_entity.id
_entity.type
_entity.pdbx_description
1 polymer ?
#
loop_
_entity_poly.entity_id
_entity_poly.type
_entity_poly.pdbx_seq_one_letter_code
_entity_poly.pdbx_strand_id
1 'polypeptide(L)'
;MSTIKIVIRPSKITGEIRAPPSKSCTHRAIICASLADGLTAIINPLLSDDTEATLRACAALGAEILEKNSEKITIRGNRGKVKAKEIIDCAESGSTLRFMLPVAAMSNKEVIFTGKEGLKKRPIKDFLAALRETGAKIEHAERSGLLPMKILGGNISGLITIRGDISSQFISGLLLALPLAKGDSEIQLTTRLESRDYVELTLDVLEQFGIRIRHSKDLKKFRIDGNQKYRACKFIVEGDHSSAAFMLAAGALSGAVTVTNLNTESKQGDRRIIDILQSMGAKVNIGKNSISVEKSDLRGVSIDARDIPDLVPIVSVIATQANGTTKIKNVERLRMKESNRLAGITDMLKKLGATVSVKCNSIEIEGKTKLVGNEVETLADHRLVMAASVAGLVAEGETIVNGPTAIKKSYPAFFDDFRRLGADVMSMSDVLGSTLKIRMLGESHGKRIGVILEGVPKNLEISRNFIQSELEKRRSTTALSTARRERDIASIVSGIERRKTTGETIRLEIENKDVVSEQYEGIKDLPRPGHADYPARVKYASVFDQRGGGFLSGRMTACQVAAGAVAKKIFEKLGIQVLAHTVQIGNVKVTRKLSNEELESRFLNPVRCADSAKAKKMEMAVEKVKNEGDSVGGIIECRVLNLPVGVGEPPFQSLESRISQAMFSIPAVKGVEFGTGFAAANMRGSESNDPLKIEGGRVVTTSNNSGGIQGGLSNGMPVTFRVVVKPTPSIFKRQRTVDLRMMRETDITIHGRHDPCIVMRAVPVVEAMTAIAVADLLLAGGFLE
;
A
#
# COMPACT_ATOMS: atom_id res chain seq x y z
N MET A 1 15.41 -2.71 4.66
CA MET A 1 14.10 -2.75 5.36
C MET A 1 13.22 -1.66 4.79
N SER A 2 11.93 -1.93 4.60
CA SER A 2 10.96 -0.91 4.13
C SER A 2 10.81 0.16 5.22
N THR A 3 11.11 1.42 4.91
CA THR A 3 10.88 2.58 5.79
C THR A 3 9.42 3.01 5.88
N ILE A 4 8.53 2.37 5.11
CA ILE A 4 7.10 2.66 5.13
C ILE A 4 6.52 2.19 6.47
N LYS A 5 5.82 3.09 7.16
CA LYS A 5 5.01 2.78 8.35
C LYS A 5 3.54 3.05 8.05
N ILE A 6 2.65 2.29 8.68
CA ILE A 6 1.21 2.57 8.65
C ILE A 6 0.74 2.92 10.06
N VAL A 7 0.00 4.00 10.20
CA VAL A 7 -0.68 4.41 11.42
C VAL A 7 -2.12 3.91 11.38
N ILE A 8 -2.54 3.26 12.45
CA ILE A 8 -3.91 2.82 12.67
C ILE A 8 -4.47 3.61 13.83
N ARG A 9 -5.64 4.22 13.63
CA ARG A 9 -6.37 4.95 14.66
C ARG A 9 -7.61 4.16 15.11
N PRO A 10 -8.08 4.41 16.35
CA PRO A 10 -9.23 3.71 16.89
C PRO A 10 -10.46 4.03 16.04
N SER A 11 -11.11 3.01 15.52
CA SER A 11 -12.19 3.18 14.56
C SER A 11 -13.15 1.99 14.61
N LYS A 12 -14.43 2.27 14.35
CA LYS A 12 -15.47 1.26 14.20
C LYS A 12 -15.53 0.81 12.75
N ILE A 13 -15.67 -0.49 12.54
CA ILE A 13 -15.70 -1.05 11.20
C ILE A 13 -17.02 -1.76 10.90
N THR A 14 -17.56 -1.57 9.71
CA THR A 14 -18.81 -2.21 9.26
C THR A 14 -18.78 -2.47 7.77
N GLY A 15 -19.24 -3.64 7.34
CA GLY A 15 -19.49 -3.91 5.93
C GLY A 15 -19.16 -5.34 5.51
N GLU A 16 -18.99 -5.50 4.19
CA GLU A 16 -18.73 -6.78 3.56
C GLU A 16 -17.45 -6.73 2.73
N ILE A 17 -16.63 -7.77 2.86
CA ILE A 17 -15.43 -8.02 2.06
C ILE A 17 -15.41 -9.46 1.56
N ARG A 18 -14.65 -9.70 0.50
CA ARG A 18 -14.46 -11.04 -0.07
C ARG A 18 -13.14 -11.61 0.41
N ALA A 19 -13.13 -12.82 0.95
CA ALA A 19 -11.88 -13.47 1.38
C ALA A 19 -10.91 -13.62 0.19
N PRO A 20 -9.62 -13.28 0.37
CA PRO A 20 -8.61 -13.50 -0.66
C PRO A 20 -8.46 -15.00 -0.92
N PRO A 21 -7.99 -15.44 -2.09
CA PRO A 21 -7.85 -16.86 -2.36
C PRO A 21 -6.81 -17.55 -1.46
N SER A 22 -7.01 -18.84 -1.17
CA SER A 22 -6.11 -19.62 -0.32
C SER A 22 -4.73 -19.81 -0.97
N LYS A 23 -3.70 -19.27 -0.31
CA LYS A 23 -2.30 -19.47 -0.68
C LYS A 23 -1.94 -20.96 -0.72
N SER A 24 -2.33 -21.70 0.31
CA SER A 24 -2.02 -23.12 0.49
C SER A 24 -2.66 -23.99 -0.59
N CYS A 25 -3.91 -23.69 -0.97
CA CYS A 25 -4.58 -24.37 -2.09
C CYS A 25 -3.91 -24.00 -3.42
N THR A 26 -3.60 -22.73 -3.62
CA THR A 26 -2.99 -22.24 -4.87
C THR A 26 -1.66 -22.93 -5.17
N HIS A 27 -0.77 -23.07 -4.18
CA HIS A 27 0.49 -23.84 -4.35
C HIS A 27 0.25 -25.27 -4.84
N ARG A 28 -0.65 -25.99 -4.18
CA ARG A 28 -0.94 -27.40 -4.50
C ARG A 28 -1.57 -27.54 -5.88
N ALA A 29 -2.52 -26.67 -6.21
CA ALA A 29 -3.19 -26.64 -7.50
C ALA A 29 -2.19 -26.35 -8.64
N ILE A 30 -1.28 -25.39 -8.46
CA ILE A 30 -0.23 -25.09 -9.44
C ILE A 30 0.66 -26.32 -9.68
N ILE A 31 1.11 -26.98 -8.61
CA ILE A 31 1.98 -28.15 -8.73
C ILE A 31 1.24 -29.32 -9.40
N CYS A 32 0.03 -29.66 -8.96
CA CYS A 32 -0.75 -30.73 -9.58
C CYS A 32 -1.07 -30.44 -11.05
N ALA A 33 -1.43 -29.20 -11.38
CA ALA A 33 -1.64 -28.74 -12.75
C ALA A 33 -0.37 -28.83 -13.61
N SER A 34 0.80 -28.53 -13.04
CA SER A 34 2.09 -28.66 -13.73
C SER A 34 2.44 -30.11 -14.06
N LEU A 35 1.96 -31.06 -13.27
CA LEU A 35 2.22 -32.49 -13.43
C LEU A 35 1.15 -33.20 -14.28
N ALA A 36 -0.02 -32.57 -14.46
CA ALA A 36 -1.15 -33.14 -15.17
C ALA A 36 -0.91 -33.41 -16.66
N ASP A 37 -1.68 -34.35 -17.21
CA ASP A 37 -1.81 -34.49 -18.66
C ASP A 37 -2.97 -33.60 -19.17
N GLY A 38 -2.61 -32.57 -19.94
CA GLY A 38 -3.57 -31.64 -20.56
C GLY A 38 -3.47 -30.21 -20.04
N LEU A 39 -4.55 -29.45 -20.25
CA LEU A 39 -4.71 -28.05 -19.87
C LEU A 39 -5.54 -27.92 -18.60
N THR A 40 -4.94 -27.40 -17.54
CA THR A 40 -5.64 -27.10 -16.28
C THR A 40 -5.92 -25.61 -16.19
N ALA A 41 -7.17 -25.26 -15.85
CA ALA A 41 -7.56 -23.90 -15.51
C ALA A 41 -7.73 -23.78 -13.98
N ILE A 42 -6.86 -23.01 -13.35
CA ILE A 42 -6.95 -22.66 -11.93
C ILE A 42 -7.70 -21.32 -11.84
N ILE A 43 -8.90 -21.35 -11.28
CA ILE A 43 -9.78 -20.18 -11.14
C ILE A 43 -9.61 -19.55 -9.76
N ASN A 44 -9.63 -18.22 -9.72
CA ASN A 44 -9.43 -17.40 -8.52
C ASN A 44 -8.09 -17.69 -7.80
N PRO A 45 -6.93 -17.79 -8.49
CA PRO A 45 -5.67 -18.09 -7.82
C PRO A 45 -5.17 -16.91 -6.97
N LEU A 46 -4.46 -17.19 -5.87
CA LEU A 46 -3.71 -16.15 -5.18
C LEU A 46 -2.43 -15.85 -5.95
N LEU A 47 -2.28 -14.63 -6.47
CA LEU A 47 -1.02 -14.13 -6.99
C LEU A 47 -0.26 -13.40 -5.88
N SER A 48 0.78 -14.05 -5.34
CA SER A 48 1.70 -13.48 -4.34
C SER A 48 3.13 -13.88 -4.65
N ASP A 49 4.10 -13.27 -3.97
CA ASP A 49 5.53 -13.60 -4.14
C ASP A 49 5.81 -15.11 -3.98
N ASP A 50 5.07 -15.77 -3.08
CA ASP A 50 5.21 -17.20 -2.82
C ASP A 50 4.65 -18.07 -3.96
N THR A 51 3.43 -17.79 -4.44
CA THR A 51 2.80 -18.59 -5.50
C THR A 51 3.45 -18.33 -6.85
N GLU A 52 4.00 -17.12 -7.06
CA GLU A 52 4.84 -16.79 -8.20
C GLU A 52 6.15 -17.60 -8.20
N ALA A 53 6.79 -17.77 -7.05
CA ALA A 53 7.97 -18.64 -6.93
C ALA A 53 7.63 -20.09 -7.31
N THR A 54 6.45 -20.59 -6.91
CA THR A 54 5.97 -21.92 -7.33
C THR A 54 5.70 -22.01 -8.82
N LEU A 55 5.07 -21.00 -9.44
CA LEU A 55 4.87 -20.96 -10.89
C LEU A 55 6.19 -21.03 -11.66
N ARG A 56 7.18 -20.22 -11.25
CA ARG A 56 8.52 -20.24 -11.84
C ARG A 56 9.19 -21.60 -11.68
N ALA A 57 9.08 -22.21 -10.50
CA ALA A 57 9.61 -23.55 -10.25
C ALA A 57 8.95 -24.61 -11.15
N CYS A 58 7.63 -24.57 -11.32
CA CYS A 58 6.90 -25.48 -12.19
C CYS A 58 7.27 -25.28 -13.67
N ALA A 59 7.45 -24.03 -14.11
CA ALA A 59 7.91 -23.72 -15.46
C ALA A 59 9.34 -24.23 -15.70
N ALA A 60 10.25 -24.07 -14.74
CA ALA A 60 11.61 -24.58 -14.79
C ALA A 60 11.69 -26.11 -14.88
N LEU A 61 10.64 -26.81 -14.41
CA LEU A 61 10.47 -28.26 -14.50
C LEU A 61 9.68 -28.73 -15.74
N GLY A 62 9.36 -27.81 -16.65
CA GLY A 62 8.84 -28.12 -17.99
C GLY A 62 7.33 -27.95 -18.18
N ALA A 63 6.60 -27.36 -17.23
CA ALA A 63 5.22 -26.94 -17.48
C ALA A 63 5.16 -25.62 -18.25
N GLU A 64 4.10 -25.41 -19.03
CA GLU A 64 3.91 -24.18 -19.82
C GLU A 64 2.79 -23.34 -19.20
N ILE A 65 3.12 -22.11 -18.79
CA ILE A 65 2.14 -21.16 -18.24
C ILE A 65 1.58 -20.33 -19.39
N LEU A 66 0.36 -20.64 -19.82
CA LEU A 66 -0.26 -20.03 -21.00
C LEU A 66 -0.99 -18.72 -20.69
N GLU A 67 -1.54 -18.60 -19.49
CA GLU A 67 -2.29 -17.44 -19.03
C GLU A 67 -2.04 -17.27 -17.53
N LYS A 68 -1.84 -16.01 -17.10
CA LYS A 68 -1.71 -15.66 -15.68
C LYS A 68 -2.30 -14.28 -15.42
N ASN A 69 -3.41 -14.22 -14.70
CA ASN A 69 -4.00 -13.00 -14.16
C ASN A 69 -4.70 -13.29 -12.82
N SER A 70 -5.30 -12.29 -12.20
CA SER A 70 -5.96 -12.41 -10.89
C SER A 70 -7.18 -13.31 -10.88
N GLU A 71 -7.79 -13.59 -12.04
CA GLU A 71 -8.99 -14.41 -12.16
C GLU A 71 -8.65 -15.86 -12.50
N LYS A 72 -7.56 -16.08 -13.25
CA LYS A 72 -7.24 -17.39 -13.81
C LYS A 72 -5.74 -17.57 -14.08
N ILE A 73 -5.27 -18.80 -13.84
CA ILE A 73 -4.02 -19.33 -14.39
C ILE A 73 -4.35 -20.53 -15.28
N THR A 74 -3.82 -20.55 -16.50
CA THR A 74 -3.91 -21.70 -17.41
C THR A 74 -2.54 -22.36 -17.55
N ILE A 75 -2.44 -23.64 -17.18
CA ILE A 75 -1.18 -24.41 -17.20
C ILE A 75 -1.36 -25.62 -18.12
N ARG A 76 -0.42 -25.79 -19.05
CA ARG A 76 -0.21 -27.07 -19.76
C ARG A 76 0.80 -27.88 -18.97
N GLY A 77 0.35 -28.99 -18.40
CA GLY A 77 1.20 -29.84 -17.58
C GLY A 77 2.21 -30.64 -18.41
N ASN A 78 3.27 -31.11 -17.75
CA ASN A 78 4.38 -31.86 -18.35
C ASN A 78 4.14 -33.38 -18.36
N ARG A 79 2.92 -33.85 -18.04
CA ARG A 79 2.55 -35.28 -17.97
C ARG A 79 3.40 -36.09 -16.98
N GLY A 80 3.83 -35.46 -15.89
CA GLY A 80 4.74 -36.04 -14.91
C GLY A 80 6.18 -36.21 -15.42
N LYS A 81 6.49 -35.81 -16.65
CA LYS A 81 7.83 -35.88 -17.24
C LYS A 81 8.61 -34.63 -16.86
N VAL A 82 9.11 -34.61 -15.63
CA VAL A 82 9.92 -33.51 -15.09
C VAL A 82 11.19 -33.36 -15.93
N LYS A 83 11.31 -32.23 -16.64
CA LYS A 83 12.47 -31.90 -17.48
C LYS A 83 13.09 -30.61 -16.96
N ALA A 84 13.98 -30.74 -15.98
CA ALA A 84 14.65 -29.57 -15.43
C ALA A 84 15.54 -28.88 -16.46
N LYS A 85 15.48 -27.54 -16.51
CA LYS A 85 16.37 -26.73 -17.35
C LYS A 85 17.46 -25.99 -16.54
N GLU A 86 17.23 -25.61 -15.28
CA GLU A 86 18.04 -24.56 -14.60
C GLU A 86 17.95 -24.57 -13.04
N ILE A 87 18.43 -23.48 -12.43
CA ILE A 87 18.31 -23.06 -11.03
C ILE A 87 16.85 -22.67 -10.70
N ILE A 88 16.31 -23.13 -9.57
CA ILE A 88 15.01 -22.76 -9.01
C ILE A 88 15.21 -21.81 -7.83
N ASP A 89 14.85 -20.53 -8.00
CA ASP A 89 14.80 -19.56 -6.92
C ASP A 89 13.44 -19.62 -6.19
N CYS A 90 13.48 -20.12 -4.95
CA CYS A 90 12.33 -20.23 -4.06
C CYS A 90 11.98 -18.92 -3.33
N ALA A 91 12.76 -17.86 -3.54
CA ALA A 91 12.64 -16.59 -2.82
C ALA A 91 12.62 -16.81 -1.28
N GLU A 92 11.53 -16.45 -0.60
CA GLU A 92 11.30 -16.68 0.84
C GLU A 92 10.26 -17.80 1.11
N SER A 93 9.85 -18.52 0.06
CA SER A 93 8.74 -19.47 0.11
C SER A 93 9.18 -20.85 0.58
N GLY A 94 8.97 -21.12 1.87
CA GLY A 94 9.19 -22.45 2.46
C GLY A 94 8.34 -23.55 1.81
N SER A 95 7.11 -23.22 1.41
CA SER A 95 6.22 -24.15 0.70
C SER A 95 6.78 -24.52 -0.66
N THR A 96 7.23 -23.53 -1.45
CA THR A 96 7.84 -23.80 -2.77
C THR A 96 9.03 -24.73 -2.63
N LEU A 97 9.98 -24.42 -1.75
CA LEU A 97 11.16 -25.26 -1.54
C LEU A 97 10.79 -26.70 -1.17
N ARG A 98 9.94 -26.87 -0.15
CA ARG A 98 9.64 -28.20 0.41
C ARG A 98 8.74 -29.04 -0.49
N PHE A 99 7.85 -28.42 -1.28
CA PHE A 99 7.02 -29.16 -2.23
C PHE A 99 7.78 -29.51 -3.50
N MET A 100 8.63 -28.61 -3.99
CA MET A 100 9.33 -28.80 -5.25
C MET A 100 10.55 -29.71 -5.14
N LEU A 101 11.16 -29.86 -3.96
CA LEU A 101 12.31 -30.75 -3.77
C LEU A 101 12.01 -32.21 -4.15
N PRO A 102 10.97 -32.88 -3.61
CA PRO A 102 10.63 -34.24 -4.04
C PRO A 102 10.21 -34.31 -5.51
N VAL A 103 9.49 -33.31 -6.02
CA VAL A 103 9.07 -33.27 -7.43
C VAL A 103 10.27 -33.18 -8.37
N ALA A 104 11.26 -32.35 -8.04
CA ALA A 104 12.52 -32.25 -8.78
C ALA A 104 13.35 -33.54 -8.69
N ALA A 105 13.29 -34.27 -7.57
CA ALA A 105 13.95 -35.58 -7.42
C ALA A 105 13.38 -36.67 -8.35
N MET A 106 12.23 -36.44 -8.99
CA MET A 106 11.71 -37.31 -10.06
C MET A 106 12.42 -37.08 -11.41
N SER A 107 13.19 -36.01 -11.54
CA SER A 107 14.02 -35.71 -12.72
C SER A 107 15.32 -36.50 -12.70
N ASN A 108 15.74 -37.00 -13.86
CA ASN A 108 17.08 -37.56 -14.08
C ASN A 108 18.14 -36.48 -14.36
N LYS A 109 17.76 -35.20 -14.31
CA LYS A 109 18.66 -34.05 -14.44
C LYS A 109 18.90 -33.40 -13.10
N GLU A 110 20.08 -32.80 -12.98
CA GLU A 110 20.47 -32.00 -11.83
C GLU A 110 19.63 -30.71 -11.75
N VAL A 111 19.19 -30.36 -10.55
CA VAL A 111 18.44 -29.13 -10.25
C VAL A 111 19.07 -28.41 -9.07
N ILE A 112 19.29 -27.11 -9.18
CA ILE A 112 19.84 -26.29 -8.10
C ILE A 112 18.72 -25.47 -7.48
N PHE A 113 18.51 -25.58 -6.17
CA PHE A 113 17.58 -24.75 -5.42
C PHE A 113 18.33 -23.63 -4.70
N THR A 114 17.80 -22.41 -4.78
CA THR A 114 18.30 -21.22 -4.07
C THR A 114 17.17 -20.44 -3.41
N GLY A 115 17.51 -19.44 -2.59
CA GLY A 115 16.55 -18.55 -1.94
C GLY A 115 17.23 -17.50 -1.06
N LYS A 116 16.40 -16.62 -0.48
CA LYS A 116 16.85 -15.50 0.36
C LYS A 116 17.25 -15.96 1.78
N GLU A 117 17.92 -15.08 2.52
CA GLU A 117 18.47 -15.36 3.86
C GLU A 117 17.45 -15.89 4.88
N GLY A 118 16.20 -15.42 4.84
CA GLY A 118 15.16 -15.90 5.75
C GLY A 118 14.77 -17.36 5.51
N LEU A 119 14.90 -17.83 4.27
CA LEU A 119 14.63 -19.23 3.90
C LEU A 119 15.75 -20.17 4.38
N LYS A 120 17.02 -19.70 4.35
CA LYS A 120 18.21 -20.49 4.76
C LYS A 120 18.16 -20.97 6.21
N LYS A 121 17.48 -20.22 7.08
CA LYS A 121 17.35 -20.52 8.52
C LYS A 121 16.23 -21.52 8.85
N ARG A 122 15.39 -21.88 7.87
CA ARG A 122 14.20 -22.71 8.14
C ARG A 122 14.58 -24.20 8.22
N PRO A 123 13.87 -24.99 9.06
CA PRO A 123 14.16 -26.42 9.19
C PRO A 123 13.97 -27.15 7.85
N ILE A 124 14.98 -27.92 7.44
CA ILE A 124 14.93 -28.81 6.27
C ILE A 124 15.84 -30.05 6.38
N LYS A 125 16.76 -30.09 7.34
CA LYS A 125 17.77 -31.15 7.47
C LYS A 125 17.17 -32.56 7.49
N ASP A 126 16.15 -32.78 8.32
CA ASP A 126 15.49 -34.09 8.44
C ASP A 126 14.76 -34.49 7.14
N PHE A 127 14.25 -33.50 6.41
CA PHE A 127 13.62 -33.75 5.12
C PHE A 127 14.62 -34.15 4.04
N LEU A 128 15.80 -33.52 4.02
CA LEU A 128 16.88 -33.90 3.11
C LEU A 128 17.42 -35.30 3.44
N ALA A 129 17.51 -35.66 4.73
CA ALA A 129 17.88 -37.01 5.14
C ALA A 129 16.88 -38.05 4.62
N ALA A 130 15.58 -37.84 4.86
CA ALA A 130 14.52 -38.72 4.35
C ALA A 130 14.53 -38.83 2.81
N LEU A 131 14.82 -37.74 2.08
CA LEU A 131 14.95 -37.79 0.62
C LEU A 131 16.18 -38.59 0.16
N ARG A 132 17.32 -38.54 0.86
CA ARG A 132 18.49 -39.35 0.51
C ARG A 132 18.20 -40.85 0.59
N GLU A 133 17.40 -41.27 1.57
CA GLU A 133 16.98 -42.67 1.73
C GLU A 133 16.15 -43.20 0.55
N THR A 134 15.50 -42.31 -0.20
CA THR A 134 14.73 -42.67 -1.41
C THR A 134 15.57 -42.85 -2.67
N GLY A 135 16.88 -42.64 -2.58
CA GLY A 135 17.81 -42.68 -3.73
C GLY A 135 18.12 -41.31 -4.36
N ALA A 136 17.64 -40.20 -3.78
CA ALA A 136 18.02 -38.86 -4.24
C ALA A 136 19.45 -38.50 -3.80
N LYS A 137 20.26 -37.99 -4.72
CA LYS A 137 21.59 -37.43 -4.43
C LYS A 137 21.44 -35.94 -4.15
N ILE A 138 21.91 -35.50 -2.98
CA ILE A 138 21.78 -34.11 -2.53
C ILE A 138 23.15 -33.59 -2.08
N GLU A 139 23.65 -32.57 -2.78
CA GLU A 139 24.93 -31.90 -2.54
C GLU A 139 24.72 -30.43 -2.11
N HIS A 140 25.57 -29.93 -1.23
CA HIS A 140 25.54 -28.55 -0.75
C HIS A 140 26.73 -27.77 -1.34
N ALA A 141 26.49 -26.55 -1.83
CA ALA A 141 27.55 -25.74 -2.44
C ALA A 141 28.47 -25.05 -1.39
N GLU A 142 28.01 -24.89 -0.14
CA GLU A 142 28.75 -24.21 0.93
C GLU A 142 28.92 -25.12 2.16
N ARG A 143 30.08 -25.05 2.82
CA ARG A 143 30.39 -25.82 4.05
C ARG A 143 29.52 -25.43 5.26
N SER A 144 28.83 -24.29 5.23
CA SER A 144 28.06 -23.73 6.36
C SER A 144 26.57 -23.47 6.08
N GLY A 145 26.06 -23.74 4.87
CA GLY A 145 24.71 -23.34 4.42
C GLY A 145 23.86 -24.46 3.84
N LEU A 146 22.56 -24.46 4.14
CA LEU A 146 21.57 -25.40 3.57
C LEU A 146 21.22 -25.09 2.11
N LEU A 147 21.29 -23.83 1.66
CA LEU A 147 21.08 -23.36 0.29
C LEU A 147 22.25 -22.45 -0.16
N PRO A 148 22.65 -22.45 -1.44
CA PRO A 148 22.07 -23.21 -2.53
C PRO A 148 22.38 -24.71 -2.42
N MET A 149 21.40 -25.55 -2.81
CA MET A 149 21.52 -27.00 -2.78
C MET A 149 21.27 -27.59 -4.16
N LYS A 150 22.00 -28.66 -4.47
CA LYS A 150 21.89 -29.40 -5.71
C LYS A 150 21.19 -30.73 -5.43
N ILE A 151 20.18 -31.07 -6.23
CA ILE A 151 19.47 -32.34 -6.16
C ILE A 151 19.50 -33.04 -7.52
N LEU A 152 19.84 -34.32 -7.50
CA LEU A 152 19.80 -35.21 -8.65
C LEU A 152 19.09 -36.50 -8.23
N GLY A 153 18.02 -36.86 -8.94
CA GLY A 153 17.30 -38.10 -8.69
C GLY A 153 17.09 -38.88 -9.98
N GLY A 154 15.86 -39.35 -10.18
CA GLY A 154 15.46 -40.09 -11.38
C GLY A 154 14.32 -41.06 -11.14
N ASN A 155 14.13 -41.49 -9.88
CA ASN A 155 12.96 -42.24 -9.40
C ASN A 155 13.04 -42.42 -7.86
N ILE A 156 12.50 -41.46 -7.09
CA ILE A 156 12.39 -41.64 -5.63
C ILE A 156 11.20 -42.55 -5.29
N SER A 157 11.41 -43.62 -4.51
CA SER A 157 10.36 -44.57 -4.10
C SER A 157 10.78 -45.41 -2.89
N GLY A 158 9.86 -46.22 -2.36
CA GLY A 158 10.13 -47.16 -1.27
C GLY A 158 9.62 -46.69 0.10
N LEU A 159 10.22 -47.23 1.17
CA LEU A 159 9.88 -46.88 2.56
C LEU A 159 10.58 -45.58 2.95
N ILE A 160 9.81 -44.61 3.45
CA ILE A 160 10.30 -43.31 3.89
C ILE A 160 9.88 -43.11 5.33
N THR A 161 10.86 -42.99 6.22
CA THR A 161 10.62 -42.76 7.65
C THR A 161 10.93 -41.30 7.97
N ILE A 162 9.95 -40.54 8.47
CA ILE A 162 10.13 -39.10 8.71
C ILE A 162 9.37 -38.63 9.95
N ARG A 163 9.87 -37.59 10.61
CA ARG A 163 9.17 -36.95 11.74
C ARG A 163 7.94 -36.17 11.28
N GLY A 164 6.81 -36.37 11.95
CA GLY A 164 5.52 -35.70 11.69
C GLY A 164 5.36 -34.34 12.37
N ASP A 165 6.20 -34.02 13.35
CA ASP A 165 6.08 -32.83 14.22
C ASP A 165 6.94 -31.63 13.79
N ILE A 166 7.80 -31.79 12.78
CA ILE A 166 8.65 -30.70 12.30
C ILE A 166 7.90 -29.80 11.31
N SER A 167 7.41 -30.37 10.20
CA SER A 167 6.72 -29.63 9.15
C SER A 167 5.81 -30.53 8.31
N SER A 168 4.51 -30.26 8.33
CA SER A 168 3.51 -30.92 7.45
C SER A 168 3.82 -30.73 5.96
N GLN A 169 4.64 -29.74 5.61
CA GLN A 169 5.05 -29.47 4.25
C GLN A 169 6.01 -30.55 3.70
N PHE A 170 6.77 -31.23 4.57
CA PHE A 170 7.62 -32.34 4.15
C PHE A 170 6.77 -33.52 3.65
N ILE A 171 5.76 -33.88 4.44
CA ILE A 171 4.80 -34.94 4.10
C ILE A 171 4.06 -34.54 2.81
N SER A 172 3.53 -33.31 2.75
CA SER A 172 2.81 -32.83 1.56
C SER A 172 3.66 -32.84 0.29
N GLY A 173 4.94 -32.47 0.38
CA GLY A 173 5.86 -32.54 -0.76
C GLY A 173 6.07 -33.96 -1.27
N LEU A 174 6.23 -34.93 -0.37
CA LEU A 174 6.35 -36.35 -0.75
C LEU A 174 5.06 -36.86 -1.41
N LEU A 175 3.89 -36.52 -0.83
CA LEU A 175 2.59 -36.92 -1.39
C LEU A 175 2.33 -36.33 -2.79
N LEU A 176 2.93 -35.18 -3.12
CA LEU A 176 2.87 -34.56 -4.46
C LEU A 176 3.80 -35.23 -5.50
N ALA A 177 4.83 -35.96 -5.07
CA ALA A 177 5.85 -36.50 -5.97
C ALA A 177 5.76 -38.02 -6.15
N LEU A 178 5.58 -38.77 -5.07
CA LEU A 178 5.59 -40.24 -5.08
C LEU A 178 4.53 -40.90 -5.96
N PRO A 179 3.35 -40.31 -6.26
CA PRO A 179 2.43 -40.89 -7.23
C PRO A 179 3.04 -41.06 -8.63
N LEU A 180 4.08 -40.28 -8.97
CA LEU A 180 4.81 -40.37 -10.25
C LEU A 180 5.87 -41.49 -10.27
N ALA A 181 6.17 -42.10 -9.12
CA ALA A 181 7.27 -43.04 -9.02
C ALA A 181 7.00 -44.34 -9.75
N LYS A 182 8.05 -44.98 -10.28
CA LYS A 182 7.93 -46.25 -10.97
C LYS A 182 7.52 -47.39 -10.04
N GLY A 183 7.85 -47.29 -8.76
CA GLY A 183 7.51 -48.26 -7.71
C GLY A 183 6.65 -47.64 -6.62
N ASP A 184 5.94 -48.50 -5.90
CA ASP A 184 5.11 -48.10 -4.77
C ASP A 184 5.95 -47.53 -3.62
N SER A 185 5.33 -46.69 -2.81
CA SER A 185 5.98 -46.02 -1.69
C SER A 185 5.14 -46.07 -0.42
N GLU A 186 5.81 -46.12 0.74
CA GLU A 186 5.16 -46.02 2.05
C GLU A 186 5.83 -44.92 2.87
N ILE A 187 5.07 -43.94 3.35
CA ILE A 187 5.55 -42.93 4.30
C ILE A 187 5.10 -43.35 5.70
N GLN A 188 6.06 -43.50 6.62
CA GLN A 188 5.80 -43.78 8.03
C GLN A 188 6.28 -42.61 8.91
N LEU A 189 5.37 -42.07 9.72
CA LEU A 189 5.69 -41.02 10.66
C LEU A 189 6.21 -41.58 11.98
N THR A 190 7.38 -41.12 12.42
CA THR A 190 7.99 -41.53 13.70
C THR A 190 7.43 -40.78 14.90
N THR A 191 6.79 -39.64 14.66
CA THR A 191 6.13 -38.80 15.65
C THR A 191 4.69 -38.51 15.22
N ARG A 192 3.88 -37.95 16.12
CA ARG A 192 2.52 -37.52 15.78
C ARG A 192 2.60 -36.41 14.73
N LEU A 193 1.71 -36.46 13.74
CA LEU A 193 1.58 -35.41 12.74
C LEU A 193 1.05 -34.12 13.40
N GLU A 194 1.72 -33.01 13.13
CA GLU A 194 1.23 -31.68 13.46
C GLU A 194 0.88 -30.87 12.21
N SER A 195 -0.04 -29.92 12.35
CA SER A 195 -0.63 -29.20 11.22
C SER A 195 -1.30 -30.18 10.25
N ARG A 196 -2.03 -31.14 10.84
CA ARG A 196 -2.70 -32.25 10.17
C ARG A 196 -3.57 -31.79 9.00
N ASP A 197 -4.32 -30.71 9.21
CA ASP A 197 -5.27 -30.18 8.23
C ASP A 197 -4.60 -29.75 6.92
N TYR A 198 -3.32 -29.36 6.97
CA TYR A 198 -2.55 -29.05 5.76
C TYR A 198 -2.19 -30.30 4.94
N VAL A 199 -2.04 -31.46 5.58
CA VAL A 199 -1.83 -32.73 4.87
C VAL A 199 -3.16 -33.22 4.30
N GLU A 200 -4.26 -33.09 5.05
CA GLU A 200 -5.60 -33.39 4.55
C GLU A 200 -5.96 -32.53 3.34
N LEU A 201 -5.63 -31.24 3.37
CA LEU A 201 -5.76 -30.36 2.20
C LEU A 201 -4.93 -30.84 1.00
N THR A 202 -3.74 -31.40 1.24
CA THR A 202 -2.95 -32.00 0.15
C THR A 202 -3.67 -33.19 -0.46
N LEU A 203 -4.22 -34.08 0.38
CA LEU A 203 -4.96 -35.26 -0.07
C LEU A 203 -6.21 -34.87 -0.87
N ASP A 204 -6.96 -33.86 -0.42
CA ASP A 204 -8.15 -33.35 -1.10
C ASP A 204 -7.81 -32.80 -2.50
N VAL A 205 -6.76 -31.97 -2.61
CA VAL A 205 -6.31 -31.46 -3.92
C VAL A 205 -5.82 -32.60 -4.81
N LEU A 206 -5.06 -33.55 -4.28
CA LEU A 206 -4.58 -34.71 -5.04
C LEU A 206 -5.75 -35.54 -5.63
N GLU A 207 -6.79 -35.77 -4.84
CA GLU A 207 -8.00 -36.49 -5.27
C GLU A 207 -8.71 -35.80 -6.44
N GLN A 208 -8.83 -34.46 -6.39
CA GLN A 208 -9.41 -33.68 -7.49
C GLN A 208 -8.60 -33.74 -8.79
N PHE A 209 -7.29 -34.03 -8.71
CA PHE A 209 -6.42 -34.29 -9.85
C PHE A 209 -6.30 -35.79 -10.20
N GLY A 210 -7.12 -36.64 -9.60
CA GLY A 210 -7.22 -38.06 -9.92
C GLY A 210 -6.18 -38.96 -9.24
N ILE A 211 -5.45 -38.45 -8.24
CA ILE A 211 -4.49 -39.22 -7.46
C ILE A 211 -5.17 -39.80 -6.22
N ARG A 212 -4.89 -41.07 -5.92
CA ARG A 212 -5.40 -41.75 -4.73
C ARG A 212 -4.26 -42.18 -3.83
N ILE A 213 -4.37 -41.87 -2.55
CA ILE A 213 -3.41 -42.25 -1.52
C ILE A 213 -4.16 -42.91 -0.38
N ARG A 214 -3.75 -44.13 -0.03
CA ARG A 214 -4.31 -44.86 1.11
C ARG A 214 -3.58 -44.43 2.37
N HIS A 215 -4.27 -44.16 3.46
CA HIS A 215 -3.62 -43.74 4.69
C HIS A 215 -4.33 -44.27 5.94
N SER A 216 -3.61 -44.38 7.05
CA SER A 216 -4.21 -44.69 8.34
C SER A 216 -5.07 -43.52 8.84
N LYS A 217 -6.09 -43.80 9.69
CA LYS A 217 -6.97 -42.76 10.25
C LYS A 217 -6.20 -41.68 11.01
N ASP A 218 -5.14 -42.07 11.73
CA ASP A 218 -4.26 -41.19 12.48
C ASP A 218 -3.22 -40.46 11.63
N LEU A 219 -3.19 -40.71 10.30
CA LEU A 219 -2.22 -40.17 9.34
C LEU A 219 -0.76 -40.46 9.70
N LYS A 220 -0.49 -41.55 10.42
CA LYS A 220 0.88 -42.01 10.66
C LYS A 220 1.46 -42.82 9.51
N LYS A 221 0.62 -43.42 8.66
CA LYS A 221 1.05 -44.23 7.52
C LYS A 221 0.33 -43.83 6.26
N PHE A 222 1.08 -43.69 5.17
CA PHE A 222 0.56 -43.40 3.83
C PHE A 222 1.12 -44.45 2.86
N ARG A 223 0.26 -45.09 2.07
CA ARG A 223 0.61 -45.99 0.98
C ARG A 223 0.24 -45.35 -0.34
N ILE A 224 1.24 -45.19 -1.19
CA ILE A 224 1.16 -44.49 -2.46
C ILE A 224 1.52 -45.47 -3.55
N ASP A 225 0.54 -45.79 -4.40
CA ASP A 225 0.77 -46.63 -5.58
C ASP A 225 1.55 -45.82 -6.61
N GLY A 226 2.59 -46.41 -7.20
CA GLY A 226 3.38 -45.78 -8.25
C GLY A 226 2.64 -45.69 -9.58
N ASN A 227 3.23 -44.98 -10.54
CA ASN A 227 2.76 -44.82 -11.92
C ASN A 227 1.34 -44.23 -12.05
N GLN A 228 0.87 -43.52 -11.04
CA GLN A 228 -0.37 -42.75 -11.12
C GLN A 228 -0.19 -41.55 -12.06
N LYS A 229 -1.32 -41.04 -12.57
CA LYS A 229 -1.33 -39.93 -13.53
C LYS A 229 -2.23 -38.81 -13.04
N TYR A 230 -1.66 -37.62 -12.93
CA TYR A 230 -2.41 -36.39 -12.69
C TYR A 230 -3.28 -36.07 -13.92
N ARG A 231 -4.55 -35.74 -13.67
CA ARG A 231 -5.52 -35.38 -14.71
C ARG A 231 -5.74 -33.88 -14.72
N ALA A 232 -5.75 -33.28 -15.90
CA ALA A 232 -6.09 -31.87 -16.03
C ALA A 232 -7.56 -31.63 -15.68
N CYS A 233 -7.85 -30.50 -15.03
CA CYS A 233 -9.20 -30.16 -14.59
C CYS A 233 -9.43 -28.64 -14.55
N LYS A 234 -10.66 -28.24 -14.20
CA LYS A 234 -10.95 -26.87 -13.76
C LYS A 234 -10.94 -26.86 -12.24
N PHE A 235 -9.92 -26.25 -11.64
CA PHE A 235 -9.76 -26.18 -10.19
C PHE A 235 -10.15 -24.79 -9.68
N ILE A 236 -11.07 -24.71 -8.73
CA ILE A 236 -11.51 -23.42 -8.14
C ILE A 236 -10.83 -23.27 -6.78
N VAL A 237 -10.00 -22.23 -6.64
CA VAL A 237 -9.36 -21.92 -5.36
C VAL A 237 -10.35 -21.20 -4.45
N GLU A 238 -10.67 -21.82 -3.32
CA GLU A 238 -11.51 -21.25 -2.27
C GLU A 238 -10.82 -20.09 -1.52
N GLY A 239 -11.60 -19.29 -0.78
CA GLY A 239 -11.05 -18.22 0.07
C GLY A 239 -10.20 -18.74 1.22
N ASP A 240 -9.25 -17.93 1.66
CA ASP A 240 -8.30 -18.23 2.74
C ASP A 240 -8.92 -17.96 4.11
N HIS A 241 -9.28 -19.02 4.84
CA HIS A 241 -9.76 -18.91 6.22
C HIS A 241 -8.74 -18.25 7.14
N SER A 242 -7.45 -18.50 6.91
CA SER A 242 -6.33 -17.94 7.67
C SER A 242 -6.26 -16.41 7.56
N SER A 243 -6.52 -15.87 6.38
CA SER A 243 -6.49 -14.41 6.12
C SER A 243 -7.83 -13.76 6.45
N ALA A 244 -8.94 -14.45 6.25
CA ALA A 244 -10.26 -14.00 6.69
C ALA A 244 -10.37 -13.85 8.22
N ALA A 245 -9.64 -14.66 8.99
CA ALA A 245 -9.62 -14.62 10.45
C ALA A 245 -9.37 -13.21 11.01
N PHE A 246 -8.53 -12.40 10.35
CA PHE A 246 -8.25 -11.03 10.74
C PHE A 246 -9.45 -10.10 10.60
N MET A 247 -10.22 -10.25 9.53
CA MET A 247 -11.43 -9.45 9.28
C MET A 247 -12.59 -9.88 10.20
N LEU A 248 -12.74 -11.19 10.42
CA LEU A 248 -13.72 -11.74 11.36
C LEU A 248 -13.43 -11.28 12.81
N ALA A 249 -12.16 -11.33 13.22
CA ALA A 249 -11.73 -10.82 14.51
C ALA A 249 -11.97 -9.31 14.65
N ALA A 250 -11.67 -8.53 13.62
CA ALA A 250 -11.92 -7.10 13.62
C ALA A 250 -13.43 -6.77 13.78
N GLY A 251 -14.31 -7.56 13.15
CA GLY A 251 -15.75 -7.52 13.39
C GLY A 251 -16.11 -7.80 14.84
N ALA A 252 -15.60 -8.91 15.42
CA ALA A 252 -15.85 -9.29 16.81
C ALA A 252 -15.41 -8.23 17.84
N LEU A 253 -14.39 -7.44 17.50
CA LEU A 253 -13.79 -6.45 18.41
C LEU A 253 -14.38 -5.04 18.23
N SER A 254 -14.61 -4.58 17.00
CA SER A 254 -14.87 -3.16 16.72
C SER A 254 -16.10 -2.87 15.85
N GLY A 255 -16.87 -3.87 15.40
CA GLY A 255 -18.13 -3.58 14.70
C GLY A 255 -18.84 -4.78 14.09
N ALA A 256 -19.12 -4.77 12.78
CA ALA A 256 -19.90 -5.84 12.14
C ALA A 256 -19.37 -6.14 10.73
N VAL A 257 -18.76 -7.30 10.54
CA VAL A 257 -18.08 -7.66 9.29
C VAL A 257 -18.64 -8.96 8.74
N THR A 258 -18.96 -8.94 7.44
CA THR A 258 -19.26 -10.14 6.67
C THR A 258 -18.11 -10.45 5.72
N VAL A 259 -17.61 -11.69 5.77
CA VAL A 259 -16.60 -12.19 4.85
C VAL A 259 -17.21 -13.23 3.94
N THR A 260 -17.26 -12.95 2.65
CA THR A 260 -17.76 -13.87 1.61
C THR A 260 -16.63 -14.71 1.01
N ASN A 261 -16.96 -15.68 0.15
CA ASN A 261 -16.02 -16.61 -0.49
C ASN A 261 -15.34 -17.58 0.49
N LEU A 262 -16.01 -17.91 1.59
CA LEU A 262 -15.53 -18.88 2.58
C LEU A 262 -16.41 -20.12 2.57
N ASN A 263 -15.86 -21.23 2.07
CA ASN A 263 -16.53 -22.53 2.07
C ASN A 263 -16.58 -23.09 3.50
N THR A 264 -17.79 -23.38 4.01
CA THR A 264 -17.99 -23.90 5.36
C THR A 264 -17.57 -25.35 5.52
N GLU A 265 -17.53 -26.10 4.42
CA GLU A 265 -17.08 -27.50 4.34
C GLU A 265 -15.58 -27.62 3.99
N SER A 266 -14.85 -26.50 3.98
CA SER A 266 -13.42 -26.46 3.65
C SER A 266 -12.59 -27.34 4.59
N LYS A 267 -11.58 -28.01 4.02
CA LYS A 267 -10.53 -28.75 4.76
C LYS A 267 -9.41 -27.86 5.28
N GLN A 268 -9.48 -26.53 5.11
CA GLN A 268 -8.51 -25.62 5.70
C GLN A 268 -8.67 -25.59 7.22
N GLY A 269 -7.60 -25.96 7.94
CA GLY A 269 -7.61 -26.02 9.41
C GLY A 269 -7.95 -24.70 10.09
N ASP A 270 -7.54 -23.59 9.49
CA ASP A 270 -7.77 -22.24 10.02
C ASP A 270 -9.27 -21.84 10.00
N ARG A 271 -10.16 -22.66 9.40
CA ARG A 271 -11.63 -22.56 9.59
C ARG A 271 -12.03 -22.61 11.07
N ARG A 272 -11.21 -23.24 11.92
CA ARG A 272 -11.36 -23.27 13.39
C ARG A 272 -11.48 -21.89 14.04
N ILE A 273 -11.14 -20.79 13.35
CA ILE A 273 -11.41 -19.45 13.85
C ILE A 273 -12.89 -19.23 14.19
N ILE A 274 -13.81 -19.83 13.42
CA ILE A 274 -15.26 -19.77 13.64
C ILE A 274 -15.59 -20.37 15.02
N ASP A 275 -15.13 -21.59 15.27
CA ASP A 275 -15.34 -22.31 16.53
C ASP A 275 -14.70 -21.57 17.71
N ILE A 276 -13.50 -21.00 17.50
CA ILE A 276 -12.81 -20.21 18.52
C ILE A 276 -13.66 -18.99 18.90
N LEU A 277 -14.09 -18.20 17.92
CA LEU A 277 -14.92 -17.01 18.15
C LEU A 277 -16.23 -17.39 18.87
N GLN A 278 -16.93 -18.44 18.43
CA GLN A 278 -18.14 -18.94 19.10
C GLN A 278 -17.85 -19.41 20.54
N SER A 279 -16.76 -20.14 20.77
CA SER A 279 -16.37 -20.59 22.12
C SER A 279 -16.04 -19.43 23.06
N MET A 280 -15.53 -18.33 22.52
CA MET A 280 -15.28 -17.07 23.21
C MET A 280 -16.55 -16.22 23.39
N GLY A 281 -17.70 -16.62 22.84
CA GLY A 281 -18.97 -15.91 23.00
C GLY A 281 -19.29 -14.90 21.90
N ALA A 282 -18.55 -14.89 20.80
CA ALA A 282 -18.86 -14.01 19.66
C ALA A 282 -20.17 -14.42 18.97
N LYS A 283 -20.94 -13.43 18.53
CA LYS A 283 -22.08 -13.62 17.63
C LYS A 283 -21.58 -13.89 16.22
N VAL A 284 -21.63 -15.16 15.81
CA VAL A 284 -21.19 -15.62 14.49
C VAL A 284 -22.37 -16.20 13.73
N ASN A 285 -22.66 -15.66 12.55
CA ASN A 285 -23.66 -16.20 11.62
C ASN A 285 -22.95 -16.86 10.43
N ILE A 286 -23.27 -18.12 10.17
CA ILE A 286 -22.63 -18.96 9.16
C ILE A 286 -23.62 -19.15 8.00
N GLY A 287 -23.36 -18.47 6.88
CA GLY A 287 -24.06 -18.69 5.62
C GLY A 287 -23.36 -19.74 4.76
N LYS A 288 -23.92 -20.03 3.58
CA LYS A 288 -23.41 -21.08 2.67
C LYS A 288 -21.97 -20.84 2.20
N ASN A 289 -21.60 -19.59 1.92
CA ASN A 289 -20.27 -19.19 1.45
C ASN A 289 -19.82 -17.87 2.10
N SER A 290 -20.34 -17.58 3.29
CA SER A 290 -20.13 -16.32 3.98
C SER A 290 -20.17 -16.51 5.48
N ILE A 291 -19.37 -15.73 6.21
CA ILE A 291 -19.35 -15.73 7.67
C ILE A 291 -19.47 -14.28 8.13
N SER A 292 -20.45 -14.01 8.98
CA SER A 292 -20.69 -12.69 9.55
C SER A 292 -20.40 -12.72 11.04
N VAL A 293 -19.69 -11.70 11.53
CA VAL A 293 -19.34 -11.56 12.95
C VAL A 293 -19.64 -10.15 13.42
N GLU A 294 -20.26 -10.05 14.58
CA GLU A 294 -20.60 -8.79 15.23
C GLU A 294 -19.82 -8.59 16.53
N LYS A 295 -19.64 -7.33 16.91
CA LYS A 295 -19.03 -6.92 18.16
C LYS A 295 -19.76 -7.59 19.31
N SER A 296 -19.00 -8.29 20.14
CA SER A 296 -19.52 -9.13 21.21
C SER A 296 -18.67 -9.02 22.46
N ASP A 297 -19.26 -9.28 23.62
CA ASP A 297 -18.51 -9.46 24.86
C ASP A 297 -17.88 -10.86 24.87
N LEU A 298 -16.55 -10.90 24.82
CA LEU A 298 -15.80 -12.14 24.70
C LEU A 298 -15.34 -12.65 26.07
N ARG A 299 -15.09 -13.95 26.19
CA ARG A 299 -14.54 -14.61 27.39
C ARG A 299 -13.25 -15.37 27.08
N GLY A 300 -12.35 -15.40 28.05
CA GLY A 300 -11.11 -16.15 27.97
C GLY A 300 -11.36 -17.66 27.88
N VAL A 301 -10.56 -18.34 27.07
CA VAL A 301 -10.70 -19.79 26.80
C VAL A 301 -9.33 -20.47 26.75
N SER A 302 -9.30 -21.81 26.75
CA SER A 302 -8.09 -22.58 26.43
C SER A 302 -8.15 -23.10 25.00
N ILE A 303 -7.12 -22.82 24.21
CA ILE A 303 -7.05 -23.15 22.78
C ILE A 303 -5.83 -24.04 22.55
N ASP A 304 -5.99 -25.14 21.83
CA ASP A 304 -4.88 -25.94 21.30
C ASP A 304 -4.52 -25.41 19.90
N ALA A 305 -3.33 -24.84 19.75
CA ALA A 305 -2.86 -24.24 18.50
C ALA A 305 -2.01 -25.19 17.63
N ARG A 306 -1.90 -26.48 18.00
CA ARG A 306 -1.05 -27.46 17.30
C ARG A 306 -1.30 -27.48 15.78
N ASP A 307 -2.56 -27.46 15.37
CA ASP A 307 -2.95 -27.58 13.96
C ASP A 307 -3.29 -26.25 13.29
N ILE A 308 -3.38 -25.15 14.06
CA ILE A 308 -3.77 -23.81 13.61
C ILE A 308 -2.76 -22.72 14.02
N PRO A 309 -1.44 -22.92 13.81
CA PRO A 309 -0.42 -21.99 14.28
C PRO A 309 -0.52 -20.60 13.64
N ASP A 310 -1.16 -20.49 12.47
CA ASP A 310 -1.29 -19.23 11.74
C ASP A 310 -2.41 -18.33 12.31
N LEU A 311 -3.34 -18.88 13.11
CA LEU A 311 -4.36 -18.14 13.83
C LEU A 311 -3.85 -17.51 15.14
N VAL A 312 -2.74 -17.99 15.70
CA VAL A 312 -2.27 -17.53 17.02
C VAL A 312 -2.09 -16.02 17.13
N PRO A 313 -1.49 -15.30 16.15
CA PRO A 313 -1.36 -13.85 16.21
C PRO A 313 -2.70 -13.12 16.43
N ILE A 314 -3.73 -13.48 15.67
CA ILE A 314 -5.01 -12.78 15.77
C ILE A 314 -5.81 -13.21 16.99
N VAL A 315 -5.78 -14.50 17.35
CA VAL A 315 -6.39 -15.01 18.58
C VAL A 315 -5.76 -14.36 19.82
N SER A 316 -4.45 -14.08 19.79
CA SER A 316 -3.77 -13.34 20.86
C SER A 316 -4.26 -11.90 20.98
N VAL A 317 -4.59 -11.23 19.88
CA VAL A 317 -5.21 -9.90 19.91
C VAL A 317 -6.63 -9.96 20.49
N ILE A 318 -7.45 -10.92 20.03
CA ILE A 318 -8.80 -11.14 20.56
C ILE A 318 -8.75 -11.39 22.08
N ALA A 319 -7.80 -12.20 22.55
CA ALA A 319 -7.61 -12.52 23.96
C ALA A 319 -7.40 -11.29 24.85
N THR A 320 -6.76 -10.23 24.35
CA THR A 320 -6.57 -8.99 25.13
C THR A 320 -7.89 -8.31 25.49
N GLN A 321 -8.93 -8.50 24.69
CA GLN A 321 -10.25 -7.86 24.87
C GLN A 321 -11.27 -8.78 25.55
N ALA A 322 -10.94 -10.06 25.75
CA ALA A 322 -11.84 -11.02 26.38
C ALA A 322 -11.93 -10.84 27.91
N ASN A 323 -13.00 -11.28 28.55
CA ASN A 323 -13.09 -11.32 30.02
C ASN A 323 -12.34 -12.54 30.58
N GLY A 324 -11.36 -12.33 31.44
CA GLY A 324 -10.50 -13.38 32.01
C GLY A 324 -9.29 -13.73 31.14
N THR A 325 -8.53 -14.76 31.56
CA THR A 325 -7.27 -15.14 30.90
C THR A 325 -7.50 -16.15 29.80
N THR A 326 -6.91 -15.92 28.62
CA THR A 326 -6.87 -16.90 27.52
C THR A 326 -5.55 -17.65 27.52
N LYS A 327 -5.59 -18.97 27.39
CA LYS A 327 -4.40 -19.84 27.34
C LYS A 327 -4.31 -20.58 26.02
N ILE A 328 -3.32 -20.23 25.21
CA ILE A 328 -3.04 -20.88 23.92
C ILE A 328 -1.87 -21.86 24.10
N LYS A 329 -2.13 -23.16 23.93
CA LYS A 329 -1.16 -24.26 24.12
C LYS A 329 -0.57 -24.69 22.77
N ASN A 330 0.56 -25.40 22.82
CA ASN A 330 1.29 -25.98 21.69
C ASN A 330 1.77 -24.93 20.68
N VAL A 331 2.37 -23.84 21.18
CA VAL A 331 2.84 -22.70 20.36
C VAL A 331 4.35 -22.71 20.03
N GLU A 332 5.05 -23.78 20.38
CA GLU A 332 6.52 -23.87 20.25
C GLU A 332 7.02 -23.60 18.83
N ARG A 333 6.31 -24.14 17.82
CA ARG A 333 6.69 -24.02 16.41
C ARG A 333 6.58 -22.62 15.84
N LEU A 334 5.88 -21.71 16.51
CA LEU A 334 5.86 -20.29 16.14
C LEU A 334 7.26 -19.66 16.17
N ARG A 335 8.21 -20.25 16.93
CA ARG A 335 9.62 -19.80 16.97
C ARG A 335 10.36 -20.07 15.66
N MET A 336 9.90 -21.03 14.86
CA MET A 336 10.55 -21.53 13.64
C MET A 336 9.76 -21.18 12.36
N LYS A 337 8.82 -20.22 12.45
CA LYS A 337 8.03 -19.73 11.30
C LYS A 337 8.86 -18.71 10.49
N GLU A 338 8.21 -17.86 9.68
CA GLU A 338 8.86 -16.83 8.87
C GLU A 338 9.71 -15.87 9.72
N SER A 339 9.28 -15.67 10.97
CA SER A 339 10.01 -15.01 12.04
C SER A 339 9.87 -15.84 13.32
N ASN A 340 10.55 -15.44 14.40
CA ASN A 340 10.17 -15.89 15.74
C ASN A 340 8.84 -15.23 16.13
N ARG A 341 7.75 -15.78 15.59
CA ARG A 341 6.40 -15.20 15.66
C ARG A 341 5.91 -15.14 17.09
N LEU A 342 6.29 -16.08 17.95
CA LEU A 342 5.94 -16.05 19.37
C LEU A 342 6.56 -14.83 20.08
N ALA A 343 7.83 -14.52 19.79
CA ALA A 343 8.47 -13.32 20.30
C ALA A 343 7.81 -12.05 19.73
N GLY A 344 7.50 -12.03 18.43
CA GLY A 344 6.82 -10.89 17.79
C GLY A 344 5.43 -10.60 18.36
N ILE A 345 4.60 -11.64 18.60
CA ILE A 345 3.30 -11.48 19.27
C ILE A 345 3.49 -10.88 20.66
N THR A 346 4.44 -11.42 21.43
CA THR A 346 4.68 -11.00 22.81
C THR A 346 5.15 -9.55 22.90
N ASP A 347 6.11 -9.16 22.05
CA ASP A 347 6.61 -7.78 21.98
C ASP A 347 5.50 -6.81 21.56
N MET A 348 4.77 -7.12 20.48
CA MET A 348 3.65 -6.32 19.98
C MET A 348 2.61 -6.08 21.08
N LEU A 349 2.14 -7.13 21.75
CA LEU A 349 1.10 -7.00 22.77
C LEU A 349 1.59 -6.27 24.03
N LYS A 350 2.83 -6.54 24.49
CA LYS A 350 3.40 -5.82 25.64
C LYS A 350 3.59 -4.33 25.36
N LYS A 351 4.04 -3.96 24.16
CA LYS A 351 4.18 -2.55 23.75
C LYS A 351 2.86 -1.80 23.72
N LEU A 352 1.77 -2.52 23.43
CA LEU A 352 0.41 -2.00 23.48
C LEU A 352 -0.21 -2.07 24.89
N GLY A 353 0.54 -2.51 25.91
CA GLY A 353 0.11 -2.49 27.31
C GLY A 353 -0.54 -3.78 27.83
N ALA A 354 -0.51 -4.89 27.08
CA ALA A 354 -1.08 -6.16 27.54
C ALA A 354 -0.15 -6.97 28.45
N THR A 355 -0.72 -7.63 29.46
CA THR A 355 -0.02 -8.63 30.27
C THR A 355 0.03 -9.96 29.53
N VAL A 356 1.23 -10.35 29.12
CA VAL A 356 1.49 -11.59 28.37
C VAL A 356 2.57 -12.40 29.06
N SER A 357 2.26 -13.67 29.36
CA SER A 357 3.19 -14.64 29.91
C SER A 357 3.44 -15.79 28.92
N VAL A 358 4.70 -16.07 28.64
CA VAL A 358 5.11 -17.16 27.74
C VAL A 358 5.79 -18.24 28.56
N LYS A 359 5.21 -19.44 28.56
CA LYS A 359 5.82 -20.68 29.05
C LYS A 359 6.38 -21.46 27.86
N CYS A 360 7.13 -22.53 28.11
CA CYS A 360 7.84 -23.30 27.07
C CYS A 360 6.95 -23.64 25.85
N ASN A 361 5.73 -24.13 26.09
CA ASN A 361 4.77 -24.55 25.07
C ASN A 361 3.42 -23.80 25.08
N SER A 362 3.28 -22.69 25.81
CA SER A 362 2.02 -21.95 25.88
C SER A 362 2.21 -20.45 26.03
N ILE A 363 1.26 -19.67 25.53
CA ILE A 363 1.13 -18.24 25.79
C ILE A 363 -0.19 -17.99 26.57
N GLU A 364 -0.09 -17.24 27.66
CA GLU A 364 -1.20 -16.85 28.53
C GLU A 364 -1.34 -15.31 28.44
N ILE A 365 -2.56 -14.84 28.17
CA ILE A 365 -2.86 -13.43 27.92
C ILE A 365 -4.00 -13.02 28.83
N GLU A 366 -3.78 -12.00 29.65
CA GLU A 366 -4.83 -11.42 30.49
C GLU A 366 -5.74 -10.52 29.64
N GLY A 367 -7.03 -10.79 29.74
CA GLY A 367 -8.04 -10.06 29.00
C GLY A 367 -8.52 -8.78 29.70
N LYS A 368 -9.49 -8.08 29.11
CA LYS A 368 -9.92 -6.72 29.48
C LYS A 368 -8.75 -5.73 29.60
N THR A 369 -7.72 -5.96 28.79
CA THR A 369 -6.59 -5.05 28.67
C THR A 369 -7.04 -3.79 27.95
N LYS A 370 -6.78 -2.64 28.59
CA LYS A 370 -6.86 -1.33 27.95
C LYS A 370 -5.59 -1.12 27.11
N LEU A 371 -5.68 -1.44 25.82
CA LEU A 371 -4.55 -1.27 24.92
C LEU A 371 -4.27 0.21 24.67
N VAL A 372 -3.00 0.59 24.58
CA VAL A 372 -2.55 1.96 24.26
C VAL A 372 -1.72 1.91 22.98
N GLY A 373 -2.01 2.81 22.05
CA GLY A 373 -1.35 2.91 20.77
C GLY A 373 0.14 3.19 20.93
N ASN A 374 0.96 2.44 20.21
CA ASN A 374 2.42 2.57 20.22
C ASN A 374 3.00 2.08 18.88
N GLU A 375 4.30 2.29 18.67
CA GLU A 375 5.02 1.72 17.54
C GLU A 375 5.35 0.24 17.77
N VAL A 376 4.95 -0.62 16.84
CA VAL A 376 5.12 -2.07 16.91
C VAL A 376 5.93 -2.61 15.74
N GLU A 377 6.87 -3.49 16.06
CA GLU A 377 7.71 -4.17 15.08
C GLU A 377 7.05 -5.48 14.65
N THR A 378 7.08 -5.77 13.35
CA THR A 378 6.35 -6.92 12.78
C THR A 378 7.27 -7.98 12.18
N LEU A 379 8.60 -7.75 12.21
CA LEU A 379 9.61 -8.73 11.80
C LEU A 379 9.41 -9.24 10.36
N ALA A 380 8.82 -8.40 9.49
CA ALA A 380 8.42 -8.76 8.13
C ALA A 380 7.49 -10.00 8.03
N ASP A 381 6.73 -10.30 9.10
CA ASP A 381 5.70 -11.34 9.15
C ASP A 381 4.32 -10.73 8.87
N HIS A 382 3.67 -11.16 7.79
CA HIS A 382 2.36 -10.63 7.39
C HIS A 382 1.28 -10.85 8.44
N ARG A 383 1.33 -11.93 9.22
CA ARG A 383 0.33 -12.21 10.25
C ARG A 383 0.48 -11.24 11.42
N LEU A 384 1.71 -10.82 11.74
CA LEU A 384 1.97 -9.79 12.76
C LEU A 384 1.50 -8.41 12.30
N VAL A 385 1.75 -8.04 11.03
CA VAL A 385 1.22 -6.79 10.45
C VAL A 385 -0.30 -6.72 10.56
N MET A 386 -1.00 -7.78 10.13
CA MET A 386 -2.47 -7.81 10.20
C MET A 386 -2.97 -7.84 11.64
N ALA A 387 -2.33 -8.59 12.55
CA ALA A 387 -2.70 -8.63 13.97
C ALA A 387 -2.53 -7.25 14.64
N ALA A 388 -1.37 -6.60 14.46
CA ALA A 388 -1.10 -5.25 14.95
C ALA A 388 -2.13 -4.25 14.43
N SER A 389 -2.53 -4.38 13.17
CA SER A 389 -3.54 -3.50 12.56
C SER A 389 -4.92 -3.68 13.19
N VAL A 390 -5.32 -4.91 13.51
CA VAL A 390 -6.57 -5.19 14.23
C VAL A 390 -6.50 -4.70 15.68
N ALA A 391 -5.34 -4.86 16.35
CA ALA A 391 -5.14 -4.35 17.70
C ALA A 391 -5.28 -2.82 17.75
N GLY A 392 -4.76 -2.10 16.74
CA GLY A 392 -4.88 -0.65 16.62
C GLY A 392 -6.32 -0.12 16.49
N LEU A 393 -7.29 -0.95 16.10
CA LEU A 393 -8.70 -0.53 16.07
C LEU A 393 -9.27 -0.30 17.47
N VAL A 394 -8.76 -1.03 18.47
CA VAL A 394 -9.27 -1.06 19.85
C VAL A 394 -8.30 -0.49 20.87
N ALA A 395 -7.08 -0.11 20.45
CA ALA A 395 -6.14 0.62 21.28
C ALA A 395 -6.60 2.08 21.48
N GLU A 396 -6.16 2.73 22.55
CA GLU A 396 -6.31 4.17 22.73
C GLU A 396 -5.15 4.91 22.08
N GLY A 397 -5.43 5.84 21.17
CA GLY A 397 -4.40 6.57 20.44
C GLY A 397 -3.90 5.85 19.18
N GLU A 398 -2.77 6.32 18.64
CA GLU A 398 -2.24 5.85 17.36
C GLU A 398 -1.35 4.62 17.51
N THR A 399 -1.62 3.58 16.72
CA THR A 399 -0.74 2.40 16.62
C THR A 399 0.06 2.47 15.32
N ILE A 400 1.39 2.49 15.42
CA ILE A 400 2.28 2.59 14.27
C ILE A 400 2.82 1.19 13.94
N VAL A 401 2.41 0.66 12.79
CA VAL A 401 2.76 -0.69 12.32
C VAL A 401 3.91 -0.61 11.32
N ASN A 402 5.05 -1.18 11.70
CA ASN A 402 6.23 -1.26 10.84
C ASN A 402 6.12 -2.39 9.81
N GLY A 403 6.82 -2.23 8.67
CA GLY A 403 6.92 -3.26 7.63
C GLY A 403 5.60 -3.67 6.95
N PRO A 404 4.67 -2.73 6.63
CA PRO A 404 3.34 -3.05 6.13
C PRO A 404 3.35 -3.81 4.80
N THR A 405 4.43 -3.74 4.02
CA THR A 405 4.58 -4.44 2.74
C THR A 405 4.63 -5.96 2.89
N ALA A 406 4.84 -6.51 4.10
CA ALA A 406 4.85 -7.95 4.33
C ALA A 406 3.52 -8.62 3.94
N ILE A 407 2.38 -7.91 4.03
CA ILE A 407 1.06 -8.45 3.66
C ILE A 407 0.99 -8.98 2.22
N LYS A 408 1.86 -8.49 1.32
CA LYS A 408 1.93 -8.94 -0.08
C LYS A 408 2.15 -10.45 -0.22
N LYS A 409 2.68 -11.10 0.81
CA LYS A 409 2.88 -12.56 0.86
C LYS A 409 1.57 -13.37 0.87
N SER A 410 0.51 -12.85 1.49
CA SER A 410 -0.73 -13.62 1.74
C SER A 410 -2.02 -12.84 1.54
N TYR A 411 -2.05 -11.54 1.80
CA TYR A 411 -3.23 -10.70 1.63
C TYR A 411 -2.87 -9.30 1.11
N PRO A 412 -2.51 -9.16 -0.18
CA PRO A 412 -2.06 -7.89 -0.76
C PRO A 412 -3.04 -6.73 -0.61
N ALA A 413 -4.34 -7.00 -0.63
CA ALA A 413 -5.42 -6.01 -0.53
C ALA A 413 -5.86 -5.70 0.92
N PHE A 414 -5.15 -6.22 1.94
CA PHE A 414 -5.59 -6.15 3.34
C PHE A 414 -5.95 -4.73 3.80
N PHE A 415 -5.06 -3.75 3.62
CA PHE A 415 -5.32 -2.38 4.09
C PHE A 415 -6.45 -1.69 3.32
N ASP A 416 -6.68 -2.05 2.06
CA ASP A 416 -7.75 -1.47 1.25
C ASP A 416 -9.11 -2.03 1.67
N ASP A 417 -9.18 -3.34 1.91
CA ASP A 417 -10.34 -3.98 2.52
C ASP A 417 -10.60 -3.43 3.93
N PHE A 418 -9.55 -3.17 4.71
CA PHE A 418 -9.65 -2.61 6.05
C PHE A 418 -10.22 -1.18 6.02
N ARG A 419 -9.73 -0.32 5.11
CA ARG A 419 -10.29 1.02 4.88
C ARG A 419 -11.72 0.97 4.36
N ARG A 420 -12.03 0.03 3.47
CA ARG A 420 -13.39 -0.16 2.93
C ARG A 420 -14.40 -0.51 4.01
N LEU A 421 -13.96 -1.26 5.03
CA LEU A 421 -14.75 -1.54 6.22
C LEU A 421 -14.84 -0.33 7.18
N GLY A 422 -14.14 0.76 6.93
CA GLY A 422 -14.19 1.99 7.74
C GLY A 422 -13.03 2.20 8.71
N ALA A 423 -11.98 1.35 8.65
CA ALA A 423 -10.80 1.54 9.50
C ALA A 423 -10.04 2.82 9.12
N ASP A 424 -9.59 3.60 10.11
CA ASP A 424 -8.72 4.76 9.89
C ASP A 424 -7.25 4.29 9.78
N VAL A 425 -6.84 4.03 8.54
CA VAL A 425 -5.51 3.53 8.17
C VAL A 425 -4.78 4.59 7.34
N MET A 426 -3.64 5.04 7.85
CA MET A 426 -2.82 6.09 7.25
C MET A 426 -1.41 5.57 6.95
N SER A 427 -0.82 5.94 5.82
CA SER A 427 0.61 5.72 5.61
C SER A 427 1.39 6.95 6.10
N MET A 428 2.49 6.75 6.84
CA MET A 428 3.34 7.86 7.28
C MET A 428 4.06 8.60 6.13
N SER A 429 4.00 8.09 4.90
CA SER A 429 4.54 8.80 3.72
C SER A 429 3.64 9.95 3.22
N ASP A 430 2.45 10.15 3.79
CA ASP A 430 1.38 10.97 3.19
C ASP A 430 1.09 12.27 3.99
N VAL A 431 2.07 12.77 4.75
CA VAL A 431 1.99 14.03 5.54
C VAL A 431 2.95 15.09 5.00
N LEU A 432 2.47 16.33 4.92
CA LEU A 432 3.32 17.50 4.72
C LEU A 432 3.36 18.35 6.00
N GLY A 433 4.55 18.85 6.34
CA GLY A 433 4.81 19.72 7.50
C GLY A 433 5.27 18.97 8.75
N SER A 434 5.80 19.71 9.73
CA SER A 434 6.30 19.18 11.01
C SER A 434 5.46 19.60 12.22
N THR A 435 5.14 20.88 12.33
CA THR A 435 4.34 21.47 13.41
C THR A 435 2.90 21.64 12.94
N LEU A 436 2.69 22.33 11.82
CA LEU A 436 1.44 22.31 11.08
C LEU A 436 1.47 21.15 10.09
N LYS A 437 0.79 20.07 10.43
CA LYS A 437 0.72 18.87 9.59
C LYS A 437 -0.55 18.86 8.77
N ILE A 438 -0.44 18.59 7.48
CA ILE A 438 -1.60 18.38 6.60
C ILE A 438 -1.59 17.00 5.97
N ARG A 439 -2.78 16.42 5.84
CA ARG A 439 -3.03 15.13 5.17
C ARG A 439 -4.25 15.22 4.28
N MET A 440 -4.14 14.75 3.04
CA MET A 440 -5.30 14.61 2.16
C MET A 440 -5.94 13.23 2.31
N LEU A 441 -7.26 13.15 2.10
CA LEU A 441 -8.02 11.91 2.10
C LEU A 441 -9.02 11.89 0.93
N GLY A 442 -9.43 10.67 0.54
CA GLY A 442 -10.39 10.44 -0.53
C GLY A 442 -9.75 10.42 -1.93
N GLU A 443 -10.60 10.24 -2.93
CA GLU A 443 -10.21 10.06 -4.33
C GLU A 443 -11.09 10.92 -5.23
N SER A 444 -10.57 11.32 -6.39
CA SER A 444 -11.28 12.21 -7.31
C SER A 444 -12.63 11.68 -7.83
N HIS A 445 -12.80 10.36 -7.90
CA HIS A 445 -14.06 9.69 -8.28
C HIS A 445 -14.75 8.98 -7.09
N GLY A 446 -14.20 9.11 -5.88
CA GLY A 446 -14.85 8.67 -4.65
C GLY A 446 -16.00 9.60 -4.26
N LYS A 447 -16.74 9.27 -3.18
CA LYS A 447 -17.87 10.11 -2.71
C LYS A 447 -17.42 11.51 -2.27
N ARG A 448 -16.23 11.61 -1.66
CA ARG A 448 -15.68 12.84 -1.10
C ARG A 448 -14.16 12.84 -1.19
N ILE A 449 -13.60 14.04 -1.19
CA ILE A 449 -12.20 14.31 -0.87
C ILE A 449 -12.15 15.12 0.43
N GLY A 450 -11.01 15.16 1.10
CA GLY A 450 -10.86 15.98 2.29
C GLY A 450 -9.43 16.26 2.66
N VAL A 451 -9.27 17.08 3.70
CA VAL A 451 -8.00 17.37 4.34
C VAL A 451 -8.15 17.36 5.85
N ILE A 452 -7.13 16.82 6.51
CA ILE A 452 -6.94 16.86 7.96
C ILE A 452 -5.77 17.79 8.25
N LEU A 453 -5.95 18.68 9.21
CA LEU A 453 -4.92 19.59 9.71
C LEU A 453 -4.72 19.36 11.22
N GLU A 454 -3.46 19.28 11.63
CA GLU A 454 -3.02 19.16 13.02
C GLU A 454 -2.01 20.27 13.33
N GLY A 455 -1.95 20.72 14.59
CA GLY A 455 -1.05 21.80 15.02
C GLY A 455 -1.57 23.22 14.74
N VAL A 456 -2.87 23.37 14.44
CA VAL A 456 -3.48 24.70 14.28
C VAL A 456 -3.74 25.30 15.67
N PRO A 457 -3.27 26.53 15.96
CA PRO A 457 -3.49 27.17 17.25
C PRO A 457 -4.97 27.29 17.61
N LYS A 458 -5.28 27.20 18.91
CA LYS A 458 -6.64 27.44 19.45
C LYS A 458 -7.02 28.92 19.31
N ASN A 459 -8.32 29.20 19.24
CA ASN A 459 -8.91 30.54 19.19
C ASN A 459 -8.58 31.36 17.92
N LEU A 460 -8.11 30.71 16.85
CA LEU A 460 -7.93 31.36 15.56
C LEU A 460 -9.29 31.64 14.92
N GLU A 461 -9.56 32.88 14.53
CA GLU A 461 -10.81 33.26 13.89
C GLU A 461 -10.83 32.80 12.43
N ILE A 462 -11.78 31.91 12.11
CA ILE A 462 -11.94 31.36 10.77
C ILE A 462 -13.41 31.08 10.49
N SER A 463 -13.89 31.61 9.37
CA SER A 463 -15.26 31.40 8.91
C SER A 463 -15.31 30.44 7.72
N ARG A 464 -16.40 29.69 7.61
CA ARG A 464 -16.69 28.88 6.43
C ARG A 464 -16.67 29.71 5.14
N ASN A 465 -17.17 30.95 5.20
CA ASN A 465 -17.22 31.86 4.06
C ASN A 465 -15.82 32.21 3.55
N PHE A 466 -14.85 32.39 4.46
CA PHE A 466 -13.46 32.65 4.07
C PHE A 466 -12.84 31.45 3.35
N ILE A 467 -12.97 30.24 3.92
CA ILE A 467 -12.50 29.00 3.27
C ILE A 467 -13.14 28.85 1.89
N GLN A 468 -14.45 29.11 1.80
CA GLN A 468 -15.19 29.02 0.55
C GLN A 468 -14.69 30.04 -0.49
N SER A 469 -14.37 31.27 -0.09
CA SER A 469 -13.84 32.30 -0.98
C SER A 469 -12.48 31.92 -1.58
N GLU A 470 -11.61 31.26 -0.81
CA GLU A 470 -10.33 30.74 -1.31
C GLU A 470 -10.53 29.59 -2.32
N LEU A 471 -11.46 28.68 -2.03
CA LEU A 471 -11.85 27.61 -2.96
C LEU A 471 -12.44 28.14 -4.27
N GLU A 472 -13.20 29.23 -4.20
CA GLU A 472 -13.75 29.90 -5.39
C GLU A 472 -12.64 30.50 -6.26
N LYS A 473 -11.58 31.05 -5.66
CA LYS A 473 -10.40 31.49 -6.42
C LYS A 473 -9.78 30.34 -7.21
N ARG A 474 -9.74 29.11 -6.71
CA ARG A 474 -9.22 27.95 -7.48
C ARG A 474 -10.06 27.67 -8.74
N ARG A 475 -11.36 27.95 -8.69
CA ARG A 475 -12.27 27.67 -9.80
C ARG A 475 -11.97 28.59 -10.99
N SER A 476 -11.92 28.02 -12.19
CA SER A 476 -12.02 28.80 -13.42
C SER A 476 -13.44 28.66 -13.95
N THR A 477 -14.12 29.78 -14.18
CA THR A 477 -15.51 29.86 -14.67
C THR A 477 -15.58 30.31 -16.12
N THR A 478 -14.43 30.50 -16.78
CA THR A 478 -14.37 31.06 -18.13
C THR A 478 -14.32 29.98 -19.20
N ALA A 479 -14.66 30.36 -20.43
CA ALA A 479 -14.67 29.49 -21.61
C ALA A 479 -13.29 28.85 -21.92
N LEU A 480 -12.21 29.38 -21.32
CA LEU A 480 -10.84 28.89 -21.46
C LEU A 480 -10.53 27.65 -20.61
N SER A 481 -11.46 27.20 -19.77
CA SER A 481 -11.28 26.06 -18.87
C SER A 481 -12.24 24.91 -19.17
N THR A 482 -12.08 23.78 -18.46
CA THR A 482 -12.99 22.62 -18.58
C THR A 482 -14.46 22.98 -18.39
N ALA A 483 -15.35 22.30 -19.12
CA ALA A 483 -16.80 22.38 -18.94
C ALA A 483 -17.31 21.75 -17.61
N ARG A 484 -16.42 21.45 -16.66
CA ARG A 484 -16.79 20.84 -15.37
C ARG A 484 -17.30 21.93 -14.44
N ARG A 485 -18.53 21.76 -13.93
CA ARG A 485 -19.24 22.75 -13.08
C ARG A 485 -19.37 22.30 -11.62
N GLU A 486 -18.49 21.42 -11.18
CA GLU A 486 -18.46 20.95 -9.80
C GLU A 486 -18.18 22.13 -8.83
N ARG A 487 -19.03 22.29 -7.82
CA ARG A 487 -18.82 23.32 -6.78
C ARG A 487 -17.92 22.75 -5.68
N ASP A 488 -16.79 23.40 -5.44
CA ASP A 488 -15.87 23.08 -4.34
C ASP A 488 -16.43 23.58 -3.02
N ILE A 489 -17.44 22.89 -2.49
CA ILE A 489 -18.09 23.27 -1.23
C ILE A 489 -17.45 22.50 -0.09
N ALA A 490 -16.77 23.22 0.80
CA ALA A 490 -16.20 22.62 2.00
C ALA A 490 -17.24 22.49 3.13
N SER A 491 -17.26 21.32 3.76
CA SER A 491 -17.90 21.06 5.05
C SER A 491 -16.84 20.91 6.13
N ILE A 492 -17.02 21.63 7.23
CA ILE A 492 -16.21 21.48 8.44
C ILE A 492 -16.78 20.29 9.22
N VAL A 493 -15.97 19.26 9.44
CA VAL A 493 -16.36 18.04 10.17
C VAL A 493 -15.94 18.13 11.64
N SER A 494 -14.76 18.68 11.93
CA SER A 494 -14.22 18.83 13.29
C SER A 494 -13.24 20.00 13.40
N GLY A 495 -12.90 20.37 14.64
CA GLY A 495 -11.78 21.28 14.96
C GLY A 495 -12.10 22.78 14.91
N ILE A 496 -13.26 23.18 14.37
CA ILE A 496 -13.75 24.57 14.34
C ILE A 496 -15.15 24.64 14.92
N GLU A 497 -15.35 25.48 15.93
CA GLU A 497 -16.63 25.74 16.58
C GLU A 497 -16.86 27.24 16.73
N ARG A 498 -18.09 27.72 16.47
CA ARG A 498 -18.45 29.17 16.59
C ARG A 498 -17.44 30.11 15.92
N ARG A 499 -16.95 29.73 14.73
CA ARG A 499 -15.93 30.45 13.92
C ARG A 499 -14.54 30.57 14.56
N LYS A 500 -14.23 29.73 15.54
CA LYS A 500 -12.91 29.66 16.16
C LYS A 500 -12.36 28.24 16.10
N THR A 501 -11.06 28.12 15.90
CA THR A 501 -10.38 26.83 16.04
C THR A 501 -10.37 26.40 17.50
N THR A 502 -10.52 25.11 17.73
CA THR A 502 -10.58 24.51 19.07
C THR A 502 -9.19 24.15 19.62
N GLY A 503 -8.18 24.05 18.76
CA GLY A 503 -6.88 23.46 19.04
C GLY A 503 -6.80 21.97 18.71
N GLU A 504 -7.96 21.32 18.53
CA GLU A 504 -8.06 19.93 18.09
C GLU A 504 -7.90 19.80 16.57
N THR A 505 -7.74 18.56 16.10
CA THR A 505 -7.64 18.22 14.67
C THR A 505 -8.79 18.79 13.85
N ILE A 506 -8.46 19.58 12.84
CA ILE A 506 -9.42 20.13 11.88
C ILE A 506 -9.60 19.16 10.72
N ARG A 507 -10.84 18.77 10.44
CA ARG A 507 -11.18 17.96 9.26
C ARG A 507 -12.13 18.72 8.36
N LEU A 508 -11.74 18.89 7.11
CA LEU A 508 -12.53 19.49 6.05
C LEU A 508 -12.83 18.43 4.97
N GLU A 509 -14.07 18.37 4.50
CA GLU A 509 -14.49 17.48 3.41
C GLU A 509 -15.15 18.27 2.29
N ILE A 510 -15.00 17.78 1.06
CA ILE A 510 -15.62 18.31 -0.16
C ILE A 510 -16.26 17.14 -0.89
N GLU A 511 -17.55 17.26 -1.19
CA GLU A 511 -18.30 16.22 -1.90
C GLU A 511 -18.01 16.25 -3.40
N ASN A 512 -17.85 15.06 -4.00
CA ASN A 512 -17.77 14.93 -5.45
C ASN A 512 -19.17 14.67 -6.01
N LYS A 513 -19.69 15.58 -6.85
CA LYS A 513 -21.06 15.55 -7.41
C LYS A 513 -21.11 15.39 -8.93
N ASP A 514 -20.08 15.82 -9.65
CA ASP A 514 -20.03 15.78 -11.13
C ASP A 514 -18.90 14.80 -11.54
N VAL A 515 -19.14 13.51 -11.26
CA VAL A 515 -18.22 12.40 -11.53
C VAL A 515 -18.76 11.61 -12.73
N VAL A 516 -17.99 11.55 -13.81
CA VAL A 516 -18.33 10.75 -15.00
C VAL A 516 -17.26 9.68 -15.15
N SER A 517 -17.56 8.47 -14.68
CA SER A 517 -16.58 7.38 -14.60
C SER A 517 -16.51 6.56 -15.88
N GLU A 518 -17.58 6.50 -16.68
CA GLU A 518 -17.68 5.68 -17.89
C GLU A 518 -16.62 6.05 -18.94
N GLN A 519 -16.19 7.32 -18.96
CA GLN A 519 -15.17 7.83 -19.87
C GLN A 519 -13.78 7.21 -19.67
N TYR A 520 -13.53 6.56 -18.52
CA TYR A 520 -12.25 5.94 -18.19
C TYR A 520 -12.25 4.42 -18.36
N GLU A 521 -13.41 3.78 -18.52
CA GLU A 521 -13.50 2.33 -18.66
C GLU A 521 -12.78 1.83 -19.92
N GLY A 522 -12.91 2.56 -21.03
CA GLY A 522 -12.28 2.24 -22.31
C GLY A 522 -10.75 2.40 -22.36
N ILE A 523 -10.14 3.03 -21.35
CA ILE A 523 -8.69 3.31 -21.30
C ILE A 523 -7.99 2.74 -20.06
N LYS A 524 -8.65 1.85 -19.31
CA LYS A 524 -8.13 1.25 -18.06
C LYS A 524 -6.74 0.60 -18.23
N ASP A 525 -6.50 -0.04 -19.36
CA ASP A 525 -5.21 -0.69 -19.65
C ASP A 525 -4.28 0.16 -20.54
N LEU A 526 -4.69 1.38 -20.87
CA LEU A 526 -3.99 2.31 -21.76
C LEU A 526 -3.50 3.54 -20.96
N PRO A 527 -2.29 3.51 -20.37
CA PRO A 527 -1.79 4.63 -19.58
C PRO A 527 -1.62 5.87 -20.47
N ARG A 528 -2.06 7.02 -19.98
CA ARG A 528 -1.91 8.29 -20.72
C ARG A 528 -0.43 8.74 -20.68
N PRO A 529 0.18 9.05 -21.84
CA PRO A 529 1.57 9.53 -21.87
C PRO A 529 1.77 10.78 -21.01
N GLY A 530 2.77 10.75 -20.12
CA GLY A 530 3.05 11.87 -19.21
C GLY A 530 2.03 12.06 -18.06
N HIS A 531 1.13 11.10 -17.84
CA HIS A 531 0.29 10.99 -16.65
C HIS A 531 0.86 9.95 -15.66
N ALA A 532 0.34 9.94 -14.43
CA ALA A 532 0.74 9.00 -13.39
C ALA A 532 0.19 7.58 -13.57
N ASP A 533 -0.58 7.28 -14.62
CA ASP A 533 -1.34 6.02 -14.76
C ASP A 533 -0.45 4.78 -14.64
N TYR A 534 0.65 4.72 -15.41
CA TYR A 534 1.60 3.61 -15.37
C TYR A 534 2.38 3.50 -14.04
N PRO A 535 3.10 4.54 -13.58
CA PRO A 535 3.86 4.43 -12.32
C PRO A 535 2.95 4.20 -11.10
N ALA A 536 1.72 4.74 -11.10
CA ALA A 536 0.74 4.45 -10.06
C ALA A 536 0.31 2.99 -10.10
N ARG A 537 0.01 2.43 -11.28
CA ARG A 537 -0.32 1.00 -11.41
C ARG A 537 0.83 0.09 -10.97
N VAL A 538 2.09 0.46 -11.25
CA VAL A 538 3.26 -0.31 -10.77
C VAL A 538 3.40 -0.20 -9.25
N LYS A 539 3.28 1.01 -8.68
CA LYS A 539 3.49 1.26 -7.24
C LYS A 539 2.37 0.68 -6.38
N TYR A 540 1.12 0.84 -6.81
CA TYR A 540 -0.09 0.51 -6.05
C TYR A 540 -0.79 -0.77 -6.57
N ALA A 541 -0.19 -1.46 -7.56
CA ALA A 541 -0.70 -2.68 -8.16
C ALA A 541 -2.16 -2.53 -8.67
N SER A 542 -2.99 -3.57 -8.52
CA SER A 542 -4.37 -3.61 -8.99
C SER A 542 -5.35 -2.74 -8.19
N VAL A 543 -4.89 -2.00 -7.18
CA VAL A 543 -5.76 -1.35 -6.18
C VAL A 543 -5.79 0.18 -6.31
N PHE A 544 -5.21 0.74 -7.37
CA PHE A 544 -5.29 2.18 -7.65
C PHE A 544 -6.57 2.54 -8.41
N ASP A 545 -7.36 3.49 -7.89
CA ASP A 545 -8.43 4.10 -8.68
C ASP A 545 -7.84 4.93 -9.83
N GLN A 546 -7.84 4.34 -11.02
CA GLN A 546 -7.35 4.99 -12.22
C GLN A 546 -8.32 6.06 -12.75
N ARG A 547 -9.59 6.05 -12.31
CA ARG A 547 -10.60 7.00 -12.77
C ARG A 547 -10.21 8.40 -12.32
N GLY A 548 -10.05 9.32 -13.28
CA GLY A 548 -9.62 10.70 -13.00
C GLY A 548 -8.25 10.85 -12.34
N GLY A 549 -7.44 9.78 -12.23
CA GLY A 549 -6.16 9.76 -11.52
C GLY A 549 -6.25 9.56 -10.00
N GLY A 550 -7.40 9.18 -9.45
CA GLY A 550 -7.53 8.80 -8.04
C GLY A 550 -7.08 9.90 -7.08
N PHE A 551 -6.24 9.56 -6.10
CA PHE A 551 -5.63 10.49 -5.15
C PHE A 551 -4.44 11.31 -5.74
N LEU A 552 -3.98 10.99 -6.95
CA LEU A 552 -2.96 11.76 -7.69
C LEU A 552 -3.57 12.81 -8.63
N SER A 553 -4.91 12.95 -8.58
CA SER A 553 -5.67 13.85 -9.44
C SER A 553 -5.46 15.32 -9.08
N GLY A 554 -5.49 16.19 -10.08
CA GLY A 554 -5.60 17.65 -9.89
C GLY A 554 -6.84 18.06 -9.07
N ARG A 555 -7.86 17.20 -8.96
CA ARG A 555 -9.02 17.41 -8.06
C ARG A 555 -8.61 17.57 -6.60
N MET A 556 -7.58 16.84 -6.15
CA MET A 556 -7.09 16.87 -4.77
C MET A 556 -6.54 18.24 -4.36
N THR A 557 -6.14 19.09 -5.31
CA THR A 557 -5.68 20.46 -5.02
C THR A 557 -6.76 21.35 -4.39
N ALA A 558 -8.04 20.96 -4.44
CA ALA A 558 -9.08 21.65 -3.67
C ALA A 558 -8.86 21.49 -2.15
N CYS A 559 -8.42 20.31 -1.72
CA CYS A 559 -8.03 20.04 -0.33
C CYS A 559 -6.84 20.92 0.09
N GLN A 560 -5.86 21.09 -0.80
CA GLN A 560 -4.71 21.97 -0.57
C GLN A 560 -5.14 23.43 -0.38
N VAL A 561 -6.06 23.93 -1.22
CA VAL A 561 -6.59 25.30 -1.08
C VAL A 561 -7.41 25.49 0.19
N ALA A 562 -8.24 24.50 0.56
CA ALA A 562 -8.98 24.53 1.82
C ALA A 562 -8.03 24.59 3.03
N ALA A 563 -6.96 23.81 3.03
CA ALA A 563 -5.95 23.86 4.09
C ALA A 563 -5.13 25.16 4.08
N GLY A 564 -4.78 25.66 2.89
CA GLY A 564 -4.09 26.95 2.73
C GLY A 564 -4.92 28.12 3.26
N ALA A 565 -6.25 28.08 3.15
CA ALA A 565 -7.12 29.08 3.77
C ALA A 565 -6.95 29.10 5.30
N VAL A 566 -6.87 27.93 5.94
CA VAL A 566 -6.58 27.85 7.38
C VAL A 566 -5.18 28.39 7.68
N ALA A 567 -4.18 27.99 6.90
CA ALA A 567 -2.79 28.42 7.08
C ALA A 567 -2.63 29.96 6.95
N LYS A 568 -3.28 30.58 5.96
CA LYS A 568 -3.28 32.05 5.78
C LYS A 568 -3.82 32.78 7.01
N LYS A 569 -4.80 32.22 7.72
CA LYS A 569 -5.33 32.84 8.95
C LYS A 569 -4.32 32.83 10.09
N ILE A 570 -3.46 31.82 10.19
CA ILE A 570 -2.48 31.68 11.28
C ILE A 570 -1.58 32.91 11.39
N PHE A 571 -1.14 33.48 10.25
CA PHE A 571 -0.23 34.61 10.22
C PHE A 571 -0.86 35.93 9.76
N GLU A 572 -2.19 35.99 9.63
CA GLU A 572 -2.90 37.18 9.11
C GLU A 572 -2.56 38.46 9.91
N LYS A 573 -2.45 38.34 11.24
CA LYS A 573 -2.13 39.46 12.14
C LYS A 573 -0.70 39.98 12.00
N LEU A 574 0.22 39.19 11.44
CA LEU A 574 1.59 39.61 11.16
C LEU A 574 1.70 40.45 9.86
N GLY A 575 0.59 40.63 9.13
CA GLY A 575 0.59 41.36 7.86
C GLY A 575 1.33 40.64 6.73
N ILE A 576 1.62 39.34 6.89
CA ILE A 576 2.26 38.51 5.86
C ILE A 576 1.26 38.25 4.73
N GLN A 577 1.71 38.45 3.49
CA GLN A 577 0.90 38.25 2.29
C GLN A 577 1.55 37.24 1.37
N VAL A 578 0.76 36.35 0.78
CA VAL A 578 1.21 35.38 -0.23
C VAL A 578 0.47 35.67 -1.53
N LEU A 579 1.20 36.13 -2.54
CA LEU A 579 0.66 36.58 -3.82
C LEU A 579 1.31 35.77 -4.95
N ALA A 580 0.51 35.06 -5.74
CA ALA A 580 1.03 34.34 -6.92
C ALA A 580 0.31 34.78 -8.18
N HIS A 581 1.01 34.88 -9.31
CA HIS A 581 0.44 35.26 -10.60
C HIS A 581 1.17 34.56 -11.76
N THR A 582 0.51 34.48 -12.91
CA THR A 582 1.08 33.85 -14.10
C THR A 582 2.02 34.81 -14.82
N VAL A 583 3.27 34.36 -15.04
CA VAL A 583 4.30 35.12 -15.76
C VAL A 583 4.58 34.58 -17.16
N GLN A 584 4.16 33.35 -17.45
CA GLN A 584 4.31 32.73 -18.77
C GLN A 584 3.20 31.71 -19.06
N ILE A 585 2.67 31.74 -20.28
CA ILE A 585 1.92 30.62 -20.89
C ILE A 585 2.47 30.39 -22.29
N GLY A 586 2.94 29.16 -22.56
CA GLY A 586 3.62 28.83 -23.81
C GLY A 586 4.78 29.79 -24.09
N ASN A 587 4.75 30.46 -25.24
CA ASN A 587 5.77 31.42 -25.67
C ASN A 587 5.50 32.87 -25.22
N VAL A 588 4.35 33.14 -24.60
CA VAL A 588 3.99 34.49 -24.15
C VAL A 588 4.52 34.70 -22.73
N LYS A 589 5.53 35.57 -22.59
CA LYS A 589 6.19 35.90 -21.31
C LYS A 589 5.98 37.35 -20.90
N VAL A 590 5.81 37.58 -19.60
CA VAL A 590 5.99 38.90 -18.99
C VAL A 590 7.47 39.25 -19.06
N THR A 591 7.80 40.42 -19.61
CA THR A 591 9.19 40.84 -19.90
C THR A 591 9.67 41.98 -19.01
N ARG A 592 8.79 42.51 -18.15
CA ARG A 592 9.10 43.59 -17.21
C ARG A 592 8.92 43.12 -15.77
N LYS A 593 9.57 43.80 -14.84
CA LYS A 593 9.33 43.61 -13.40
C LYS A 593 8.01 44.28 -13.02
N LEU A 594 7.15 43.55 -12.32
CA LEU A 594 5.88 44.05 -11.79
C LEU A 594 6.03 44.43 -10.32
N SER A 595 5.42 45.53 -9.90
CA SER A 595 5.33 45.94 -8.50
C SER A 595 4.42 45.00 -7.70
N ASN A 596 4.48 45.05 -6.38
CA ASN A 596 3.62 44.19 -5.55
C ASN A 596 2.14 44.62 -5.63
N GLU A 597 1.88 45.91 -5.80
CA GLU A 597 0.54 46.47 -5.96
C GLU A 597 -0.12 46.00 -7.27
N GLU A 598 0.67 45.91 -8.36
CA GLU A 598 0.19 45.40 -9.64
C GLU A 598 -0.33 43.94 -9.54
N LEU A 599 0.25 43.12 -8.65
CA LEU A 599 -0.16 41.73 -8.43
C LEU A 599 -1.59 41.59 -7.88
N GLU A 600 -2.17 42.64 -7.28
CA GLU A 600 -3.57 42.60 -6.82
C GLU A 600 -4.56 42.47 -7.98
N SER A 601 -4.20 42.97 -9.16
CA SER A 601 -5.04 42.91 -10.36
C SER A 601 -5.14 41.50 -11.00
N ARG A 602 -4.36 40.53 -10.52
CA ARG A 602 -4.25 39.19 -11.13
C ARG A 602 -5.58 38.47 -11.29
N PHE A 603 -6.55 38.66 -10.39
CA PHE A 603 -7.84 37.98 -10.50
C PHE A 603 -8.84 38.67 -11.45
N LEU A 604 -8.46 39.80 -12.07
CA LEU A 604 -9.31 40.52 -13.03
C LEU A 604 -9.35 39.86 -14.42
N ASN A 605 -8.47 38.89 -14.70
CA ASN A 605 -8.42 38.16 -15.96
C ASN A 605 -8.34 36.64 -15.75
N PRO A 606 -8.84 35.83 -16.71
CA PRO A 606 -8.92 34.38 -16.57
C PRO A 606 -7.57 33.67 -16.47
N VAL A 607 -6.51 34.20 -17.08
CA VAL A 607 -5.16 33.60 -17.07
C VAL A 607 -4.34 33.99 -15.84
N ARG A 608 -4.88 34.83 -14.96
CA ARG A 608 -4.27 35.24 -13.68
C ARG A 608 -2.91 35.90 -13.82
N CYS A 609 -2.71 36.65 -14.89
CA CYS A 609 -1.50 37.42 -15.15
C CYS A 609 -1.70 38.85 -14.69
N ALA A 610 -0.79 39.41 -13.89
CA ALA A 610 -0.89 40.80 -13.44
C ALA A 610 -0.57 41.83 -14.55
N ASP A 611 0.08 41.41 -15.65
CA ASP A 611 0.27 42.25 -16.83
C ASP A 611 -0.90 42.09 -17.80
N SER A 612 -1.80 43.09 -17.82
CA SER A 612 -3.04 43.06 -18.61
C SER A 612 -2.80 42.95 -20.13
N ALA A 613 -1.70 43.51 -20.65
CA ALA A 613 -1.35 43.43 -22.06
C ALA A 613 -0.88 42.02 -22.44
N LYS A 614 -0.12 41.37 -21.56
CA LYS A 614 0.30 39.97 -21.74
C LYS A 614 -0.84 39.00 -21.48
N ALA A 615 -1.74 39.30 -20.53
CA ALA A 615 -2.90 38.47 -20.22
C ALA A 615 -3.74 38.18 -21.46
N LYS A 616 -4.11 39.21 -22.24
CA LYS A 616 -4.86 39.04 -23.50
C LYS A 616 -4.14 38.12 -24.50
N LYS A 617 -2.83 38.27 -24.65
CA LYS A 617 -2.03 37.41 -25.55
C LYS A 617 -1.94 35.97 -25.05
N MET A 618 -1.87 35.77 -23.74
CA MET A 618 -1.91 34.43 -23.13
C MET A 618 -3.28 33.77 -23.32
N GLU A 619 -4.38 34.52 -23.19
CA GLU A 619 -5.74 34.03 -23.44
C GLU A 619 -5.89 33.50 -24.88
N MET A 620 -5.45 34.29 -25.87
CA MET A 620 -5.45 33.87 -27.28
C MET A 620 -4.58 32.62 -27.51
N ALA A 621 -3.45 32.49 -26.80
CA ALA A 621 -2.60 31.31 -26.90
C ALA A 621 -3.30 30.06 -26.33
N VAL A 622 -4.00 30.17 -25.19
CA VAL A 622 -4.78 29.07 -24.61
C VAL A 622 -5.93 28.66 -25.52
N GLU A 623 -6.66 29.63 -26.07
CA GLU A 623 -7.77 29.38 -26.99
C GLU A 623 -7.32 28.67 -28.27
N LYS A 624 -6.20 29.13 -28.87
CA LYS A 624 -5.61 28.48 -30.04
C LYS A 624 -5.29 27.01 -29.77
N VAL A 625 -4.57 26.72 -28.70
CA VAL A 625 -4.15 25.36 -28.33
C VAL A 625 -5.36 24.47 -27.99
N LYS A 626 -6.40 25.03 -27.36
CA LYS A 626 -7.66 24.35 -27.11
C LYS A 626 -8.35 23.93 -28.42
N ASN A 627 -8.42 24.83 -29.41
CA ASN A 627 -9.03 24.55 -30.70
C ASN A 627 -8.25 23.51 -31.52
N GLU A 628 -6.94 23.41 -31.29
CA GLU A 628 -6.08 22.36 -31.85
C GLU A 628 -6.23 20.99 -31.13
N GLY A 629 -7.03 20.93 -30.06
CA GLY A 629 -7.22 19.72 -29.25
C GLY A 629 -5.99 19.35 -28.39
N ASP A 630 -5.13 20.33 -28.09
CA ASP A 630 -3.86 20.15 -27.36
C ASP A 630 -3.87 20.90 -26.02
N SER A 631 -2.73 20.94 -25.32
CA SER A 631 -2.56 21.71 -24.08
C SER A 631 -1.22 22.44 -24.00
N VAL A 632 -1.14 23.43 -23.12
CA VAL A 632 0.04 24.28 -22.93
C VAL A 632 0.35 24.47 -21.44
N GLY A 633 1.64 24.54 -21.13
CA GLY A 633 2.16 24.79 -19.79
C GLY A 633 2.53 26.25 -19.56
N GLY A 634 3.16 26.54 -18.43
CA GLY A 634 3.53 27.90 -18.08
C GLY A 634 4.34 28.03 -16.79
N ILE A 635 4.55 29.27 -16.38
CA ILE A 635 5.31 29.62 -15.17
C ILE A 635 4.46 30.56 -14.31
N ILE A 636 4.43 30.26 -13.02
CA ILE A 636 3.78 31.06 -11.97
C ILE A 636 4.89 31.66 -11.11
N GLU A 637 4.84 32.97 -10.85
CA GLU A 637 5.69 33.62 -9.85
C GLU A 637 4.89 33.80 -8.57
N CYS A 638 5.49 33.52 -7.43
CA CYS A 638 4.91 33.73 -6.11
C CYS A 638 5.83 34.59 -5.26
N ARG A 639 5.24 35.50 -4.49
CA ARG A 639 5.91 36.40 -3.56
C ARG A 639 5.29 36.28 -2.18
N VAL A 640 6.14 36.13 -1.16
CA VAL A 640 5.75 36.27 0.25
C VAL A 640 6.26 37.61 0.75
N LEU A 641 5.34 38.49 1.13
CA LEU A 641 5.64 39.84 1.62
C LEU A 641 5.60 39.86 3.15
N ASN A 642 6.39 40.76 3.73
CA ASN A 642 6.45 41.02 5.19
C ASN A 642 6.82 39.80 6.05
N LEU A 643 7.51 38.80 5.48
CA LEU A 643 7.98 37.65 6.25
C LEU A 643 9.09 38.10 7.22
N PRO A 644 8.98 37.82 8.53
CA PRO A 644 10.00 38.21 9.50
C PRO A 644 11.39 37.67 9.13
N VAL A 645 12.43 38.44 9.48
CA VAL A 645 13.83 38.01 9.34
C VAL A 645 14.05 36.78 10.23
N GLY A 646 14.77 35.79 9.72
CA GLY A 646 15.11 34.57 10.45
C GLY A 646 14.11 33.43 10.30
N VAL A 647 12.94 33.63 9.67
CA VAL A 647 12.00 32.52 9.41
C VAL A 647 12.63 31.50 8.47
N GLY A 648 12.73 30.25 8.93
CA GLY A 648 13.42 29.15 8.26
C GLY A 648 14.09 28.25 9.29
N GLU A 649 14.74 27.17 8.86
CA GLU A 649 15.38 26.19 9.72
C GLU A 649 16.71 25.71 9.12
N PRO A 650 17.58 25.02 9.89
CA PRO A 650 18.80 24.38 9.39
C PRO A 650 18.56 23.46 8.16
N PRO A 651 19.62 23.08 7.42
CA PRO A 651 19.57 22.78 5.98
C PRO A 651 18.50 21.80 5.48
N PHE A 652 18.05 20.85 6.29
CA PHE A 652 17.02 19.87 5.89
C PHE A 652 15.58 20.38 5.98
N GLN A 653 15.37 21.52 6.64
CA GLN A 653 14.06 22.15 6.82
C GLN A 653 14.07 23.62 6.40
N SER A 654 15.07 24.04 5.60
CA SER A 654 15.19 25.41 5.13
C SER A 654 13.91 25.93 4.46
N LEU A 655 13.78 27.26 4.41
CA LEU A 655 12.63 27.90 3.78
C LEU A 655 12.43 27.45 2.31
N GLU A 656 13.52 27.36 1.53
CA GLU A 656 13.47 26.83 0.16
C GLU A 656 13.06 25.35 0.15
N SER A 657 13.55 24.55 1.09
CA SER A 657 13.27 23.12 1.17
C SER A 657 11.79 22.86 1.44
N ARG A 658 11.20 23.58 2.40
CA ARG A 658 9.77 23.47 2.74
C ARG A 658 8.87 23.97 1.62
N ILE A 659 9.18 25.12 1.03
CA ILE A 659 8.44 25.64 -0.12
C ILE A 659 8.55 24.67 -1.30
N SER A 660 9.75 24.16 -1.60
CA SER A 660 9.96 23.22 -2.71
C SER A 660 9.19 21.92 -2.52
N GLN A 661 9.22 21.34 -1.32
CA GLN A 661 8.44 20.14 -0.99
C GLN A 661 6.94 20.38 -1.22
N ALA A 662 6.43 21.53 -0.75
CA ALA A 662 5.04 21.92 -0.95
C ALA A 662 4.71 22.10 -2.44
N MET A 663 5.56 22.75 -3.22
CA MET A 663 5.34 22.97 -4.66
C MET A 663 5.36 21.67 -5.47
N PHE A 664 6.31 20.77 -5.22
CA PHE A 664 6.38 19.48 -5.91
C PHE A 664 5.23 18.52 -5.53
N SER A 665 4.49 18.81 -4.46
CA SER A 665 3.24 18.11 -4.12
C SER A 665 2.05 18.55 -4.99
N ILE A 666 2.16 19.65 -5.73
CA ILE A 666 1.13 20.10 -6.67
C ILE A 666 1.30 19.30 -7.98
N PRO A 667 0.24 18.61 -8.47
CA PRO A 667 0.30 17.88 -9.72
C PRO A 667 0.78 18.77 -10.88
N ALA A 668 1.55 18.17 -11.80
CA ALA A 668 2.13 18.82 -12.98
C ALA A 668 3.26 19.84 -12.74
N VAL A 669 3.63 20.14 -11.49
CA VAL A 669 4.85 20.91 -11.23
C VAL A 669 6.10 20.12 -11.63
N LYS A 670 7.05 20.80 -12.28
CA LYS A 670 8.32 20.22 -12.76
C LYS A 670 9.58 21.00 -12.41
N GLY A 671 9.44 22.19 -11.84
CA GLY A 671 10.59 22.99 -11.41
C GLY A 671 10.17 24.09 -10.45
N VAL A 672 11.08 24.45 -9.55
CA VAL A 672 10.99 25.58 -8.63
C VAL A 672 12.33 26.29 -8.66
N GLU A 673 12.34 27.61 -8.78
CA GLU A 673 13.54 28.45 -8.68
C GLU A 673 13.28 29.64 -7.76
N PHE A 674 14.29 30.08 -7.01
CA PHE A 674 14.20 31.19 -6.06
C PHE A 674 15.06 32.36 -6.53
N GLY A 675 14.58 33.59 -6.34
CA GLY A 675 15.30 34.81 -6.72
C GLY A 675 15.65 34.87 -8.20
N THR A 676 16.93 35.05 -8.52
CA THR A 676 17.46 34.99 -9.89
C THR A 676 17.44 33.58 -10.48
N GLY A 677 17.30 32.55 -9.65
CA GLY A 677 17.11 31.17 -10.08
C GLY A 677 18.26 30.68 -10.94
N PHE A 678 17.94 30.01 -12.06
CA PHE A 678 18.96 29.50 -12.98
C PHE A 678 19.80 30.59 -13.65
N ALA A 679 19.32 31.85 -13.68
CA ALA A 679 20.11 32.96 -14.23
C ALA A 679 21.36 33.26 -13.39
N ALA A 680 21.36 32.91 -12.10
CA ALA A 680 22.51 33.09 -11.20
C ALA A 680 23.77 32.38 -11.69
N ALA A 681 23.65 31.28 -12.46
CA ALA A 681 24.79 30.54 -12.99
C ALA A 681 25.68 31.38 -13.93
N ASN A 682 25.14 32.47 -14.49
CA ASN A 682 25.88 33.38 -15.37
C ASN A 682 26.42 34.62 -14.63
N MET A 683 26.20 34.74 -13.32
CA MET A 683 26.53 35.92 -12.54
C MET A 683 27.83 35.73 -11.76
N ARG A 684 28.62 36.80 -11.63
CA ARG A 684 29.71 36.89 -10.66
C ARG A 684 29.16 37.12 -9.26
N GLY A 685 29.93 36.77 -8.22
CA GLY A 685 29.54 37.04 -6.83
C GLY A 685 29.17 38.50 -6.57
N SER A 686 29.92 39.46 -7.14
CA SER A 686 29.62 40.90 -7.02
C SER A 686 28.28 41.32 -7.66
N GLU A 687 27.81 40.58 -8.66
CA GLU A 687 26.54 40.82 -9.34
C GLU A 687 25.38 40.09 -8.64
N SER A 688 25.66 38.90 -8.10
CA SER A 688 24.68 38.05 -7.42
C SER A 688 24.43 38.44 -5.97
N ASN A 689 25.43 39.00 -5.29
CA ASN A 689 25.28 39.43 -3.90
C ASN A 689 24.22 40.52 -3.79
N ASP A 690 23.52 40.55 -2.66
CA ASP A 690 22.53 41.58 -2.33
C ASP A 690 23.13 42.52 -1.27
N PRO A 691 23.65 43.71 -1.65
CA PRO A 691 24.25 44.64 -0.70
C PRO A 691 23.24 45.12 0.35
N LEU A 692 23.69 45.22 1.60
CA LEU A 692 22.88 45.66 2.73
C LEU A 692 22.86 47.19 2.82
N LYS A 693 21.71 47.76 3.19
CA LYS A 693 21.54 49.17 3.56
C LYS A 693 20.56 49.29 4.74
N ILE A 694 20.54 50.45 5.38
CA ILE A 694 19.57 50.78 6.41
C ILE A 694 18.49 51.68 5.80
N GLU A 695 17.22 51.29 5.95
CA GLU A 695 16.06 52.06 5.50
C GLU A 695 14.97 52.02 6.57
N GLY A 696 14.54 53.20 7.05
CA GLY A 696 13.51 53.28 8.10
C GLY A 696 13.85 52.53 9.39
N GLY A 697 15.14 52.48 9.76
CA GLY A 697 15.62 51.75 10.95
C GLY A 697 15.68 50.23 10.79
N ARG A 698 15.43 49.69 9.59
CA ARG A 698 15.52 48.26 9.27
C ARG A 698 16.71 47.99 8.35
N VAL A 699 17.33 46.82 8.51
CA VAL A 699 18.32 46.31 7.55
C VAL A 699 17.56 45.73 6.37
N VAL A 700 17.86 46.22 5.16
CA VAL A 700 17.27 45.76 3.90
C VAL A 700 18.39 45.57 2.87
N THR A 701 18.08 44.95 1.74
CA THR A 701 19.03 44.83 0.63
C THR A 701 18.70 45.80 -0.51
N THR A 702 19.70 46.23 -1.27
CA THR A 702 19.52 47.11 -2.44
C THR A 702 18.97 46.37 -3.66
N SER A 703 19.24 45.06 -3.76
CA SER A 703 18.70 44.12 -4.75
C SER A 703 18.04 42.93 -4.05
N ASN A 704 17.41 42.03 -4.79
CA ASN A 704 16.79 40.83 -4.21
C ASN A 704 17.09 39.59 -5.07
N ASN A 705 18.37 39.42 -5.42
CA ASN A 705 18.85 38.32 -6.24
C ASN A 705 18.71 36.98 -5.52
N SER A 706 18.91 36.97 -4.20
CA SER A 706 18.66 35.83 -3.31
C SER A 706 17.17 35.46 -3.20
N GLY A 707 16.27 36.32 -3.67
CA GLY A 707 14.83 36.08 -3.59
C GLY A 707 14.31 36.03 -2.17
N GLY A 708 14.90 36.81 -1.27
CA GLY A 708 14.49 36.95 0.13
C GLY A 708 15.02 35.88 1.07
N ILE A 709 15.88 34.97 0.60
CA ILE A 709 16.36 33.82 1.38
C ILE A 709 17.87 33.71 1.34
N GLN A 710 18.51 33.65 2.51
CA GLN A 710 19.95 33.46 2.65
C GLN A 710 20.22 32.42 3.73
N GLY A 711 21.04 31.41 3.41
CA GLY A 711 21.37 30.33 4.34
C GLY A 711 20.15 29.52 4.80
N GLY A 712 19.06 29.51 4.03
CA GLY A 712 17.81 28.84 4.40
C GLY A 712 16.82 29.66 5.21
N LEU A 713 17.14 30.92 5.50
CA LEU A 713 16.38 31.83 6.35
C LEU A 713 15.90 33.05 5.58
N SER A 714 14.72 33.55 5.93
CA SER A 714 14.21 34.85 5.46
C SER A 714 15.18 35.97 5.85
N ASN A 715 15.56 36.82 4.91
CA ASN A 715 16.34 38.03 5.18
C ASN A 715 15.47 39.29 5.32
N GLY A 716 14.13 39.14 5.36
CA GLY A 716 13.17 40.23 5.49
C GLY A 716 12.76 40.90 4.17
N MET A 717 13.43 40.58 3.06
CA MET A 717 13.01 41.00 1.72
C MET A 717 11.92 40.06 1.19
N PRO A 718 11.13 40.47 0.16
CA PRO A 718 10.12 39.61 -0.43
C PRO A 718 10.67 38.25 -0.86
N VAL A 719 10.14 37.17 -0.30
CA VAL A 719 10.51 35.83 -0.73
C VAL A 719 9.93 35.59 -2.10
N THR A 720 10.76 35.46 -3.12
CA THR A 720 10.32 35.40 -4.52
C THR A 720 10.79 34.11 -5.17
N PHE A 721 9.86 33.35 -5.75
CA PHE A 721 10.17 32.12 -6.45
C PHE A 721 9.22 31.88 -7.63
N ARG A 722 9.63 31.02 -8.56
CA ARG A 722 8.84 30.64 -9.73
C ARG A 722 8.62 29.14 -9.78
N VAL A 723 7.46 28.75 -10.28
CA VAL A 723 7.01 27.36 -10.39
C VAL A 723 6.69 27.05 -11.84
N VAL A 724 7.32 25.99 -12.36
CA VAL A 724 7.08 25.49 -13.72
C VAL A 724 5.97 24.46 -13.69
N VAL A 725 4.91 24.71 -14.46
CA VAL A 725 3.77 23.81 -14.62
C VAL A 725 3.76 23.26 -16.04
N LYS A 726 3.88 21.93 -16.17
CA LYS A 726 3.88 21.27 -17.48
C LYS A 726 2.48 21.27 -18.11
N PRO A 727 2.37 21.09 -19.44
CA PRO A 727 1.08 20.87 -20.12
C PRO A 727 0.30 19.66 -19.55
N THR A 728 -1.03 19.74 -19.64
CA THR A 728 -1.95 18.67 -19.23
C THR A 728 -1.76 17.45 -20.15
N PRO A 729 -1.46 16.26 -19.63
CA PRO A 729 -1.20 15.08 -20.49
C PRO A 729 -2.48 14.53 -21.14
N SER A 730 -3.67 14.92 -20.67
CA SER A 730 -4.95 14.50 -21.22
C SER A 730 -5.40 15.47 -22.32
N ILE A 731 -5.04 15.15 -23.56
CA ILE A 731 -5.33 15.94 -24.77
C ILE A 731 -6.17 15.14 -25.76
N PHE A 732 -6.82 15.83 -26.70
CA PHE A 732 -7.70 15.21 -27.71
C PHE A 732 -6.93 14.68 -28.92
N LYS A 733 -5.68 15.10 -29.10
CA LYS A 733 -4.80 14.54 -30.14
C LYS A 733 -4.51 13.06 -29.87
N ARG A 734 -4.42 12.26 -30.94
CA ARG A 734 -4.00 10.85 -30.86
C ARG A 734 -2.54 10.77 -30.37
N GLN A 735 -2.26 9.84 -29.46
CA GLN A 735 -0.95 9.61 -28.90
C GLN A 735 -0.56 8.13 -28.92
N ARG A 736 0.73 7.83 -29.00
CA ARG A 736 1.28 6.48 -28.81
C ARG A 736 1.23 6.09 -27.34
N THR A 737 0.86 4.84 -27.05
CA THR A 737 0.92 4.25 -25.70
C THR A 737 1.16 2.73 -25.78
N VAL A 738 0.99 2.02 -24.67
CA VAL A 738 1.04 0.57 -24.59
C VAL A 738 -0.27 0.04 -24.04
N ASP A 739 -0.68 -1.15 -24.48
CA ASP A 739 -1.70 -1.93 -23.81
C ASP A 739 -1.02 -2.77 -22.72
N LEU A 740 -1.24 -2.41 -21.46
CA LEU A 740 -0.62 -3.08 -20.32
C LEU A 740 -1.20 -4.47 -20.04
N ARG A 741 -2.35 -4.82 -20.63
CA ARG A 741 -2.94 -6.16 -20.53
C ARG A 741 -2.36 -7.08 -21.59
N MET A 742 -2.29 -6.61 -22.83
CA MET A 742 -1.76 -7.37 -23.97
C MET A 742 -0.24 -7.29 -24.11
N MET A 743 0.41 -6.37 -23.38
CA MET A 743 1.85 -6.10 -23.44
C MET A 743 2.34 -5.80 -24.86
N ARG A 744 1.67 -4.86 -25.55
CA ARG A 744 2.03 -4.41 -26.90
C ARG A 744 1.85 -2.90 -27.07
N GLU A 745 2.56 -2.32 -28.03
CA GLU A 745 2.37 -0.93 -28.42
C GLU A 745 1.01 -0.72 -29.08
N THR A 746 0.40 0.45 -28.83
CA THR A 746 -0.88 0.84 -29.39
C THR A 746 -1.02 2.37 -29.41
N ASP A 747 -2.20 2.85 -29.75
CA ASP A 747 -2.57 4.26 -29.72
C ASP A 747 -3.69 4.52 -28.72
N ILE A 748 -3.77 5.75 -28.22
CA ILE A 748 -4.84 6.24 -27.36
C ILE A 748 -5.31 7.60 -27.85
N THR A 749 -6.62 7.79 -27.81
CA THR A 749 -7.27 9.09 -27.97
C THR A 749 -8.13 9.31 -26.74
N ILE A 750 -7.92 10.43 -26.05
CA ILE A 750 -8.61 10.71 -24.80
C ILE A 750 -9.82 11.60 -25.13
N HIS A 751 -10.98 11.18 -24.64
CA HIS A 751 -12.21 11.97 -24.72
C HIS A 751 -12.54 12.59 -23.34
N GLY A 752 -13.52 13.49 -23.31
CA GLY A 752 -14.02 14.10 -22.06
C GLY A 752 -13.64 15.56 -21.89
N ARG A 753 -13.60 16.01 -20.63
CA ARG A 753 -13.43 17.43 -20.24
C ARG A 753 -12.06 17.64 -19.60
N HIS A 754 -11.07 18.09 -20.37
CA HIS A 754 -9.70 18.37 -19.89
C HIS A 754 -9.32 19.84 -20.05
N ASP A 755 -8.50 20.36 -19.13
CA ASP A 755 -8.10 21.77 -19.15
C ASP A 755 -6.95 21.96 -20.16
N PRO A 756 -7.10 22.84 -21.17
CA PRO A 756 -6.05 23.12 -22.15
C PRO A 756 -4.85 23.85 -21.52
N CYS A 757 -5.05 24.48 -20.36
CA CYS A 757 -4.00 25.09 -19.56
C CYS A 757 -4.40 25.05 -18.08
N ILE A 758 -3.61 24.38 -17.23
CA ILE A 758 -3.88 24.28 -15.79
C ILE A 758 -3.21 25.38 -14.97
N VAL A 759 -2.37 26.21 -15.60
CA VAL A 759 -1.58 27.27 -14.95
C VAL A 759 -2.49 28.22 -14.16
N MET A 760 -3.59 28.67 -14.76
CA MET A 760 -4.56 29.52 -14.07
C MET A 760 -5.10 28.85 -12.80
N ARG A 761 -5.50 27.58 -12.84
CA ARG A 761 -6.01 26.85 -11.66
C ARG A 761 -4.94 26.65 -10.60
N ALA A 762 -3.68 26.50 -11.00
CA ALA A 762 -2.56 26.28 -10.09
C ALA A 762 -2.17 27.54 -9.30
N VAL A 763 -2.49 28.76 -9.75
CA VAL A 763 -2.12 30.01 -9.05
C VAL A 763 -2.56 30.04 -7.57
N PRO A 764 -3.84 29.86 -7.21
CA PRO A 764 -4.27 29.79 -5.81
C PRO A 764 -3.76 28.58 -5.06
N VAL A 765 -3.43 27.50 -5.77
CA VAL A 765 -2.83 26.30 -5.16
C VAL A 765 -1.40 26.59 -4.74
N VAL A 766 -0.64 27.31 -5.56
CA VAL A 766 0.71 27.81 -5.20
C VAL A 766 0.60 28.72 -3.97
N GLU A 767 -0.31 29.69 -3.96
CA GLU A 767 -0.51 30.55 -2.77
C GLU A 767 -0.85 29.72 -1.51
N ALA A 768 -1.75 28.75 -1.64
CA ALA A 768 -2.18 27.90 -0.53
C ALA A 768 -1.03 27.04 0.03
N MET A 769 -0.29 26.38 -0.85
CA MET A 769 0.81 25.50 -0.46
C MET A 769 2.00 26.27 0.11
N THR A 770 2.25 27.50 -0.39
CA THR A 770 3.23 28.41 0.22
C THR A 770 2.78 28.88 1.59
N ALA A 771 1.50 29.23 1.76
CA ALA A 771 0.96 29.60 3.07
C ALA A 771 1.10 28.46 4.08
N ILE A 772 0.89 27.20 3.68
CA ILE A 772 1.09 26.03 4.54
C ILE A 772 2.55 25.91 4.98
N ALA A 773 3.50 25.99 4.05
CA ALA A 773 4.93 25.89 4.36
C ALA A 773 5.41 27.04 5.28
N VAL A 774 4.95 28.27 5.01
CA VAL A 774 5.29 29.44 5.82
C VAL A 774 4.67 29.36 7.22
N ALA A 775 3.40 28.96 7.33
CA ALA A 775 2.74 28.81 8.62
C ALA A 775 3.42 27.72 9.48
N ASP A 776 3.81 26.60 8.88
CA ASP A 776 4.55 25.53 9.56
C ASP A 776 5.88 26.06 10.14
N LEU A 777 6.66 26.80 9.35
CA LEU A 777 7.93 27.38 9.79
C LEU A 777 7.76 28.47 10.86
N LEU A 778 6.72 29.31 10.74
CA LEU A 778 6.41 30.31 11.76
C LEU A 778 6.07 29.67 13.10
N LEU A 779 5.28 28.58 13.07
CA LEU A 779 4.92 27.82 14.27
C LEU A 779 6.13 27.08 14.85
N ALA A 780 6.95 26.46 14.01
CA ALA A 780 8.17 25.75 14.44
C ALA A 780 9.19 26.70 15.10
N GLY A 781 9.38 27.88 14.53
CA GLY A 781 10.33 28.88 15.02
C GLY A 781 9.80 29.82 16.11
N GLY A 782 8.57 29.65 16.59
CA GLY A 782 8.02 30.47 17.69
C GLY A 782 7.71 31.92 17.31
N PHE A 783 7.44 32.23 16.04
CA PHE A 783 7.18 33.60 15.57
C PHE A 783 5.74 34.10 15.82
N LEU A 784 4.89 33.29 16.44
CA LEU A 784 3.45 33.51 16.60
C LEU A 784 3.02 33.66 18.07
N GLU A 785 3.99 33.74 19.00
CA GLU A 785 3.76 33.95 20.43
C GLU A 785 3.35 35.39 20.79
#